data_AF-A0A6J1U127-F1
#
_entry.id   AF-A0A6J1U127-F1
#
_cell.length_a   1.000
_cell.length_b   1.000
_cell.length_c   1.000
_cell.angle_alpha   90.00
_cell.angle_beta   90.00
_cell.angle_gamma   90.00
#
_symmetry.space_group_name_H-M   'P 1'
#
loop_
_entity.id
_entity.type
_entity.pdbx_description
1 polymer ?
#
loop_
_entity_poly.entity_id
_entity_poly.type
_entity_poly.pdbx_seq_one_letter_code
_entity_poly.pdbx_strand_id
1 'polypeptide(L)'
;MSQHGYSRDGQENHHQILRRVSHFRQRVTSAVQRSLTKRHGRNYASNTWSDEIMHQDIVPLCAEDIEDELRKKFAYLSGGRGRDGCPVITFPEFSTFSEIPEKEFQSVLTYLTNIPSSQDAGIGFILVIDRRQDKWTSVRASIMRIATSFPGNLQLVLVLRPTGFFHRTLFDIAFRFHGDDYKIKLPIIMLSSLTELNNYIDTAQLTEDLGGSLDYCHNRWLTQRTAIESFARMVKQIAQTLQTFGNELAEEELPNDAQATSYLLATHTERRDKMKEGLKIALRQGDDILHAIRKPVLENPECKLNPDQTENQITVERLLSQLDETEAAFDDFWCKHQQKLEQCLQLRHFELDFKEVKIALDSVSEKLLHFTEMGNSSSHVEHLLKDLASFEEKSQEVLEKASLLISNGDQFIENKHYAVDSILPKCGELQQHYEMVILEVNKKRDLLNHSFELHRQLEKCMKWCDDGIYLLASQPVDKCQSQDGAEAALQEIEQFLDLGDDNKLRELSYLSKEFEAIFTEELMEHVQKVFQKQNNMEEMIQKRQVSLKKLAAKQTRPVQPVAPRPEGYLKSSCPYSGLQIESEDSSSSDNHAIRRVNVRKMKSEINEMQQSRNVSVTDDEENLAVLRKHVMNELLETERAYVEELLCVLEGYAAEMDNPLMAHLISPGLQNKKDVLFGNMEEIYHFHNRIFLREIEDYIDCPQLIGRGFLERMKDFKIYEKYCQNKPRSESLWRQCSDSAFFQECQRKLDHKLSLDSYLLKPVQRITKYQLLLKEMLKYSKNCEGAEDLQVALSSILGILKAVNDSMHQIAITGYEVTGNISSFFH
;
A
#
# COMPACT_ATOMS: atom_id res chain seq x y z
N MET A 1 45.59 -36.09 -25.43
CA MET A 1 45.19 -35.88 -24.01
C MET A 1 45.10 -34.37 -23.78
N SER A 2 44.01 -33.75 -23.32
CA SER A 2 42.63 -34.22 -23.17
C SER A 2 41.67 -33.02 -23.30
N GLN A 3 40.71 -33.04 -24.23
CA GLN A 3 39.78 -31.91 -24.48
C GLN A 3 38.56 -31.94 -23.52
N HIS A 4 38.81 -32.07 -22.22
CA HIS A 4 37.76 -32.15 -21.18
C HIS A 4 37.92 -31.15 -20.03
N GLY A 5 38.80 -30.14 -20.16
CA GLY A 5 38.94 -29.07 -19.18
C GLY A 5 37.82 -28.01 -19.28
N TYR A 6 37.81 -27.25 -20.37
CA TYR A 6 37.11 -25.97 -20.48
C TYR A 6 35.57 -26.00 -20.53
N SER A 7 34.93 -27.17 -20.57
CA SER A 7 33.46 -27.27 -20.60
C SER A 7 32.81 -27.55 -19.23
N ARG A 8 33.61 -27.86 -18.19
CA ARG A 8 33.07 -28.17 -16.84
C ARG A 8 32.82 -26.94 -15.98
N ASP A 9 33.76 -26.00 -15.94
CA ASP A 9 33.72 -24.89 -14.97
C ASP A 9 32.49 -23.98 -15.14
N GLY A 10 31.96 -23.85 -16.37
CA GLY A 10 30.70 -23.15 -16.63
C GLY A 10 29.48 -23.85 -16.02
N GLN A 11 29.38 -25.18 -16.13
CA GLN A 11 28.24 -25.95 -15.60
C GLN A 11 28.32 -26.14 -14.08
N GLU A 12 29.52 -26.31 -13.50
CA GLU A 12 29.66 -26.47 -12.05
C GLU A 12 29.27 -25.19 -11.28
N ASN A 13 29.52 -24.00 -11.83
CA ASN A 13 29.07 -22.74 -11.22
C ASN A 13 27.54 -22.62 -11.14
N HIS A 14 26.81 -22.94 -12.21
CA HIS A 14 25.34 -22.95 -12.20
C HIS A 14 24.77 -23.95 -11.16
N HIS A 15 25.35 -25.14 -11.03
CA HIS A 15 24.94 -26.11 -10.00
C HIS A 15 25.36 -25.72 -8.57
N GLN A 16 26.43 -24.94 -8.37
CA GLN A 16 26.73 -24.36 -7.05
C GLN A 16 25.72 -23.31 -6.62
N ILE A 17 25.28 -22.42 -7.52
CA ILE A 17 24.28 -21.38 -7.23
C ILE A 17 22.96 -22.03 -6.78
N LEU A 18 22.44 -22.99 -7.55
CA LEU A 18 21.20 -23.71 -7.23
C LEU A 18 21.27 -24.46 -5.88
N ARG A 19 22.45 -24.99 -5.51
CA ARG A 19 22.67 -25.63 -4.18
C ARG A 19 22.77 -24.63 -3.02
N ARG A 20 23.22 -23.40 -3.25
CA ARG A 20 23.23 -22.35 -2.21
C ARG A 20 21.81 -21.89 -1.90
N VAL A 21 20.97 -21.70 -2.92
CA VAL A 21 19.55 -21.32 -2.77
C VAL A 21 18.78 -22.36 -1.95
N SER A 22 18.96 -23.67 -2.21
CA SER A 22 18.26 -24.71 -1.45
C SER A 22 18.69 -24.80 0.02
N HIS A 23 19.99 -24.65 0.33
CA HIS A 23 20.48 -24.61 1.72
C HIS A 23 20.07 -23.35 2.48
N PHE A 24 19.93 -22.21 1.80
CA PHE A 24 19.42 -20.98 2.41
C PHE A 24 17.96 -21.16 2.87
N ARG A 25 17.11 -21.73 2.01
CA ARG A 25 15.68 -21.96 2.25
C ARG A 25 15.38 -22.83 3.49
N GLN A 26 16.26 -23.78 3.83
CA GLN A 26 16.17 -24.58 5.06
C GLN A 26 16.66 -23.86 6.33
N ARG A 27 17.61 -22.92 6.22
CA ARG A 27 18.09 -22.15 7.38
C ARG A 27 17.07 -21.12 7.85
N VAL A 28 16.42 -20.42 6.91
CA VAL A 28 15.40 -19.40 7.21
C VAL A 28 14.25 -19.97 8.04
N THR A 29 13.74 -21.16 7.70
CA THR A 29 12.66 -21.83 8.44
C THR A 29 13.03 -22.10 9.90
N SER A 30 14.28 -22.49 10.18
CA SER A 30 14.76 -22.78 11.54
C SER A 30 14.97 -21.54 12.43
N ALA A 31 15.11 -20.35 11.83
CA ALA A 31 15.37 -19.10 12.54
C ALA A 31 14.07 -18.42 13.00
N VAL A 32 13.06 -18.34 12.13
CA VAL A 32 11.76 -17.70 12.40
C VAL A 32 11.06 -18.31 13.62
N GLN A 33 11.17 -19.62 13.80
CA GLN A 33 10.50 -20.35 14.89
C GLN A 33 11.13 -20.13 16.28
N ARG A 34 12.21 -19.33 16.40
CA ARG A 34 12.92 -19.04 17.67
C ARG A 34 12.78 -17.61 18.18
N SER A 35 12.24 -16.67 17.39
CA SER A 35 12.03 -15.27 17.81
C SER A 35 10.65 -15.01 18.44
N LEU A 36 9.62 -15.76 18.04
CA LEU A 36 8.22 -15.50 18.36
C LEU A 36 7.82 -15.77 19.84
N THR A 37 8.62 -16.53 20.59
CA THR A 37 8.26 -17.03 21.93
C THR A 37 8.70 -16.15 23.11
N LYS A 38 9.05 -14.87 22.88
CA LYS A 38 9.65 -14.00 23.92
C LYS A 38 9.09 -12.58 24.09
N ARG A 39 7.95 -12.21 23.47
CA ARG A 39 7.35 -10.86 23.61
C ARG A 39 5.86 -10.76 23.96
N HIS A 40 5.10 -11.86 24.00
CA HIS A 40 3.69 -11.82 24.43
C HIS A 40 3.60 -11.99 25.96
N GLY A 41 3.28 -10.90 26.68
CA GLY A 41 3.37 -10.92 28.15
C GLY A 41 2.96 -9.66 28.91
N ARG A 42 1.96 -8.90 28.46
CA ARG A 42 1.17 -7.95 29.28
C ARG A 42 -0.16 -7.65 28.56
N ASN A 43 -1.25 -7.60 29.33
CA ASN A 43 -2.60 -7.46 28.79
C ASN A 43 -2.96 -5.98 28.64
N TYR A 44 -3.67 -5.63 27.57
CA TYR A 44 -4.39 -4.36 27.47
C TYR A 44 -5.59 -4.39 28.42
N ALA A 45 -5.64 -3.42 29.35
CA ALA A 45 -6.88 -3.00 29.99
C ALA A 45 -7.45 -1.81 29.20
N SER A 46 -8.77 -1.65 29.18
CA SER A 46 -9.45 -0.67 28.33
C SER A 46 -9.36 0.76 28.88
N ASN A 47 -8.63 1.64 28.17
CA ASN A 47 -8.68 3.08 28.40
C ASN A 47 -9.96 3.66 27.77
N THR A 48 -10.97 3.96 28.58
CA THR A 48 -12.22 4.62 28.16
C THR A 48 -12.31 6.08 28.62
N TRP A 49 -11.16 6.71 28.88
CA TRP A 49 -11.03 8.06 29.50
C TRP A 49 -10.03 8.96 28.74
N SER A 50 -9.63 8.59 27.53
CA SER A 50 -8.63 9.33 26.75
C SER A 50 -9.19 10.55 26.00
N ASP A 51 -10.47 10.50 25.63
CA ASP A 51 -11.01 11.38 24.57
C ASP A 51 -11.52 12.74 25.06
N GLU A 52 -11.91 12.86 26.34
CA GLU A 52 -12.68 14.01 26.85
C GLU A 52 -11.93 15.35 26.76
N ILE A 53 -10.60 15.34 26.85
CA ILE A 53 -9.78 16.57 26.91
C ILE A 53 -9.30 17.05 25.52
N MET A 54 -9.51 16.26 24.45
CA MET A 54 -9.20 16.71 23.07
C MET A 54 -10.41 17.22 22.29
N HIS A 55 -11.64 16.87 22.71
CA HIS A 55 -12.87 16.98 21.91
C HIS A 55 -13.99 17.88 22.49
N GLN A 56 -13.65 18.91 23.25
CA GLN A 56 -14.58 20.02 23.49
C GLN A 56 -14.37 21.12 22.45
N ASP A 57 -15.30 21.25 21.49
CA ASP A 57 -15.33 22.35 20.50
C ASP A 57 -15.93 23.66 21.06
N ILE A 58 -16.13 23.72 22.38
CA ILE A 58 -16.14 24.97 23.13
C ILE A 58 -14.72 25.15 23.64
N VAL A 59 -13.99 26.16 23.12
CA VAL A 59 -12.65 26.48 23.63
C VAL A 59 -12.76 26.81 25.12
N PRO A 60 -12.14 26.01 26.02
CA PRO A 60 -12.12 26.35 27.44
C PRO A 60 -11.33 27.64 27.62
N LEU A 61 -11.89 28.58 28.37
CA LEU A 61 -11.21 29.81 28.77
C LEU A 61 -9.90 29.43 29.47
N CYS A 62 -8.74 29.84 28.94
CA CYS A 62 -7.43 29.51 29.52
C CYS A 62 -6.97 30.61 30.49
N ALA A 63 -6.08 30.27 31.43
CA ALA A 63 -5.44 31.23 32.33
C ALA A 63 -4.69 32.35 31.58
N GLU A 64 -4.17 32.05 30.39
CA GLU A 64 -3.50 33.00 29.50
C GLU A 64 -4.46 34.02 28.88
N ASP A 65 -5.71 33.62 28.60
CA ASP A 65 -6.73 34.50 28.00
C ASP A 65 -7.26 35.56 28.98
N ILE A 66 -7.06 35.34 30.29
CA ILE A 66 -7.54 36.16 31.40
C ILE A 66 -6.48 36.38 32.48
N GLU A 67 -5.18 36.38 32.11
CA GLU A 67 -4.09 36.39 33.10
C GLU A 67 -4.15 37.66 33.97
N ASP A 68 -4.49 38.81 33.39
CA ASP A 68 -4.61 40.07 34.13
C ASP A 68 -5.85 40.15 35.02
N GLU A 69 -6.95 39.49 34.67
CA GLU A 69 -8.09 39.31 35.57
C GLU A 69 -7.75 38.37 36.74
N LEU A 70 -7.07 37.26 36.48
CA LEU A 70 -6.62 36.33 37.53
C LEU A 70 -5.62 37.00 38.48
N ARG A 71 -4.65 37.74 37.94
CA ARG A 71 -3.61 38.47 38.71
C ARG A 71 -4.19 39.48 39.71
N LYS A 72 -5.42 39.95 39.52
CA LYS A 72 -6.13 40.81 40.49
C LYS A 72 -6.48 40.07 41.78
N LYS A 73 -6.52 38.73 41.79
CA LYS A 73 -6.76 37.85 42.97
C LYS A 73 -8.02 38.20 43.79
N PHE A 74 -9.08 38.71 43.15
CA PHE A 74 -10.36 38.99 43.84
C PHE A 74 -11.17 37.72 44.20
N ALA A 75 -10.83 36.61 43.55
CA ALA A 75 -11.22 35.25 43.88
C ALA A 75 -10.03 34.32 43.56
N TYR A 76 -9.87 33.21 44.29
CA TYR A 76 -8.85 32.19 43.98
C TYR A 76 -9.25 30.79 44.47
N LEU A 77 -8.79 29.77 43.75
CA LEU A 77 -8.83 28.36 44.15
C LEU A 77 -7.46 28.00 44.75
N SER A 78 -7.42 27.57 46.01
CA SER A 78 -6.16 27.33 46.75
C SER A 78 -5.65 25.88 46.69
N GLY A 79 -6.50 24.95 46.25
CA GLY A 79 -6.33 23.51 46.49
C GLY A 79 -7.04 22.98 47.74
N GLY A 80 -7.48 23.87 48.63
CA GLY A 80 -8.19 23.51 49.86
C GLY A 80 -9.53 22.82 49.59
N ARG A 81 -9.85 21.82 50.40
CA ARG A 81 -11.10 21.05 50.35
C ARG A 81 -11.92 21.16 51.66
N GLY A 82 -13.24 21.07 51.52
CA GLY A 82 -14.16 20.81 52.62
C GLY A 82 -14.05 19.37 53.14
N ARG A 83 -14.74 19.09 54.26
CA ARG A 83 -14.74 17.76 54.90
C ARG A 83 -15.20 16.63 53.97
N ASP A 84 -16.12 16.94 53.06
CA ASP A 84 -16.73 15.98 52.13
C ASP A 84 -16.04 15.99 50.74
N GLY A 85 -14.85 16.61 50.62
CA GLY A 85 -14.08 16.70 49.36
C GLY A 85 -14.37 17.95 48.52
N CYS A 86 -15.37 18.75 48.90
CA CYS A 86 -15.83 19.96 48.21
C CYS A 86 -14.70 20.96 47.90
N PRO A 87 -14.50 21.45 46.66
CA PRO A 87 -13.52 22.51 46.37
C PRO A 87 -13.82 23.83 47.08
N VAL A 88 -12.79 24.46 47.66
CA VAL A 88 -12.89 25.75 48.37
C VAL A 88 -12.41 26.91 47.50
N ILE A 89 -13.33 27.81 47.12
CA ILE A 89 -12.99 29.08 46.46
C ILE A 89 -13.01 30.21 47.49
N THR A 90 -11.89 30.94 47.58
CA THR A 90 -11.72 32.07 48.50
C THR A 90 -11.88 33.39 47.76
N PHE A 91 -12.74 34.26 48.28
CA PHE A 91 -12.81 35.68 47.95
C PHE A 91 -12.12 36.47 49.07
N PRO A 92 -10.82 36.80 48.95
CA PRO A 92 -10.08 37.52 49.99
C PRO A 92 -10.59 38.96 50.14
N GLU A 93 -10.17 39.62 51.22
CA GLU A 93 -10.40 41.04 51.44
C GLU A 93 -9.90 41.86 50.24
N PHE A 94 -10.80 42.61 49.58
CA PHE A 94 -10.52 43.27 48.30
C PHE A 94 -11.35 44.57 48.21
N SER A 95 -10.68 45.71 48.44
CA SER A 95 -11.34 47.00 48.71
C SER A 95 -12.18 47.59 47.56
N THR A 96 -11.92 47.17 46.32
CA THR A 96 -12.62 47.63 45.11
C THR A 96 -13.53 46.56 44.49
N PHE A 97 -14.01 45.60 45.28
CA PHE A 97 -14.78 44.44 44.78
C PHE A 97 -16.09 44.81 44.05
N SER A 98 -16.69 45.94 44.41
CA SER A 98 -17.85 46.50 43.71
C SER A 98 -17.52 47.14 42.36
N GLU A 99 -16.25 47.42 42.08
CA GLU A 99 -15.78 48.15 40.89
C GLU A 99 -15.30 47.22 39.77
N ILE A 100 -15.05 45.94 40.07
CA ILE A 100 -14.68 44.91 39.09
C ILE A 100 -15.75 44.85 37.99
N PRO A 101 -15.42 44.94 36.69
CA PRO A 101 -16.38 44.78 35.60
C PRO A 101 -17.03 43.39 35.59
N GLU A 102 -18.32 43.30 35.25
CA GLU A 102 -19.05 42.01 35.32
C GLU A 102 -18.49 40.96 34.35
N LYS A 103 -17.95 41.36 33.17
CA LYS A 103 -17.28 40.42 32.27
C LYS A 103 -16.07 39.75 32.94
N GLU A 104 -15.19 40.54 33.57
CA GLU A 104 -14.01 40.02 34.28
C GLU A 104 -14.42 39.07 35.42
N PHE A 105 -15.45 39.47 36.17
CA PHE A 105 -16.00 38.69 37.28
C PHE A 105 -16.52 37.33 36.82
N GLN A 106 -17.34 37.30 35.76
CA GLN A 106 -17.89 36.08 35.16
C GLN A 106 -16.77 35.20 34.58
N SER A 107 -15.79 35.79 33.88
CA SER A 107 -14.62 35.08 33.34
C SER A 107 -13.83 34.34 34.43
N VAL A 108 -13.44 35.03 35.50
CA VAL A 108 -12.66 34.40 36.59
C VAL A 108 -13.47 33.34 37.34
N LEU A 109 -14.76 33.56 37.60
CA LEU A 109 -15.58 32.53 38.25
C LEU A 109 -15.77 31.30 37.36
N THR A 110 -16.10 31.48 36.09
CA THR A 110 -16.20 30.38 35.11
C THR A 110 -14.90 29.61 34.98
N TYR A 111 -13.76 30.31 34.97
CA TYR A 111 -12.46 29.67 34.97
C TYR A 111 -12.24 28.83 36.24
N LEU A 112 -12.34 29.43 37.43
CA LEU A 112 -12.06 28.76 38.70
C LEU A 112 -13.01 27.57 38.99
N THR A 113 -14.25 27.59 38.50
CA THR A 113 -15.17 26.44 38.63
C THR A 113 -14.87 25.30 37.66
N ASN A 114 -14.12 25.56 36.57
CA ASN A 114 -13.77 24.55 35.56
C ASN A 114 -12.38 23.91 35.80
N ILE A 115 -11.69 24.27 36.90
CA ILE A 115 -10.39 23.67 37.27
C ILE A 115 -10.52 22.31 37.96
N PRO A 116 -11.41 22.10 38.95
CA PRO A 116 -11.56 20.79 39.57
C PRO A 116 -12.18 19.79 38.60
N SER A 117 -11.81 18.50 38.73
CA SER A 117 -12.46 17.41 37.99
C SER A 117 -14.00 17.46 38.03
N SER A 118 -14.65 16.92 37.01
CA SER A 118 -16.13 16.82 36.95
C SER A 118 -16.72 16.06 38.16
N GLN A 119 -15.95 15.18 38.80
CA GLN A 119 -16.34 14.51 40.04
C GLN A 119 -16.37 15.49 41.22
N ASP A 120 -15.30 16.26 41.42
CA ASP A 120 -15.20 17.25 42.50
C ASP A 120 -16.19 18.42 42.30
N ALA A 121 -16.35 18.90 41.07
CA ALA A 121 -17.33 19.93 40.73
C ALA A 121 -18.79 19.45 40.93
N GLY A 122 -19.04 18.14 40.76
CA GLY A 122 -20.34 17.50 41.02
C GLY A 122 -20.74 17.45 42.50
N ILE A 123 -19.77 17.43 43.42
CA ILE A 123 -20.02 17.55 44.87
C ILE A 123 -20.58 18.94 45.20
N GLY A 124 -20.01 19.97 44.56
CA GLY A 124 -20.35 21.38 44.77
C GLY A 124 -19.28 22.14 45.56
N PHE A 125 -19.33 23.47 45.43
CA PHE A 125 -18.29 24.37 45.94
C PHE A 125 -18.62 24.92 47.33
N ILE A 126 -17.58 25.13 48.13
CA ILE A 126 -17.62 25.93 49.36
C ILE A 126 -16.98 27.29 49.09
N LEU A 127 -17.68 28.38 49.43
CA LEU A 127 -17.14 29.73 49.30
C LEU A 127 -16.69 30.28 50.65
N VAL A 128 -15.46 30.78 50.74
CA VAL A 128 -14.99 31.60 51.87
C VAL A 128 -14.90 33.05 51.43
N ILE A 129 -15.75 33.91 51.99
CA ILE A 129 -15.84 35.33 51.66
C ILE A 129 -15.26 36.12 52.85
N ASP A 130 -14.09 36.72 52.65
CA ASP A 130 -13.44 37.54 53.67
C ASP A 130 -13.73 39.03 53.46
N ARG A 131 -14.51 39.62 54.37
CA ARG A 131 -14.91 41.04 54.35
C ARG A 131 -14.82 41.64 55.75
N ARG A 132 -13.76 41.30 56.49
CA ARG A 132 -13.50 41.73 57.88
C ARG A 132 -13.29 43.24 58.04
N GLN A 133 -12.76 43.92 57.03
CA GLN A 133 -12.48 45.36 57.02
C GLN A 133 -13.60 46.18 56.37
N ASP A 134 -14.60 45.52 55.78
CA ASP A 134 -15.56 46.14 54.87
C ASP A 134 -16.82 46.69 55.58
N LYS A 135 -17.68 47.42 54.87
CA LYS A 135 -18.97 47.90 55.38
C LYS A 135 -20.06 46.86 55.16
N TRP A 136 -20.99 46.72 56.10
CA TRP A 136 -22.10 45.75 56.02
C TRP A 136 -22.92 45.82 54.72
N THR A 137 -23.07 47.02 54.15
CA THR A 137 -23.72 47.22 52.84
C THR A 137 -22.94 46.58 51.69
N SER A 138 -21.60 46.63 51.73
CA SER A 138 -20.71 46.02 50.75
C SER A 138 -20.58 44.50 50.95
N VAL A 139 -20.60 44.01 52.20
CA VAL A 139 -20.75 42.56 52.50
C VAL A 139 -22.01 42.01 51.82
N ARG A 140 -23.16 42.67 52.01
CA ARG A 140 -24.43 42.24 51.40
C ARG A 140 -24.40 42.35 49.87
N ALA A 141 -23.80 43.39 49.31
CA ALA A 141 -23.64 43.54 47.86
C ALA A 141 -22.73 42.44 47.28
N SER A 142 -21.62 42.12 47.95
CA SER A 142 -20.67 41.07 47.56
C SER A 142 -21.36 39.70 47.51
N ILE A 143 -22.10 39.33 48.55
CA ILE A 143 -22.85 38.06 48.60
C ILE A 143 -23.89 38.01 47.49
N MET A 144 -24.67 39.08 47.29
CA MET A 144 -25.67 39.12 46.21
C MET A 144 -25.04 39.01 44.81
N ARG A 145 -23.91 39.67 44.56
CA ARG A 145 -23.20 39.61 43.28
C ARG A 145 -22.66 38.21 43.00
N ILE A 146 -22.02 37.59 43.98
CA ILE A 146 -21.58 36.19 43.87
C ILE A 146 -22.81 35.29 43.63
N ALA A 147 -23.91 35.51 44.33
CA ALA A 147 -25.13 34.70 44.20
C ALA A 147 -25.82 34.78 42.83
N THR A 148 -25.71 35.90 42.11
CA THR A 148 -26.27 36.05 40.74
C THR A 148 -25.36 35.52 39.64
N SER A 149 -24.08 35.30 39.94
CA SER A 149 -23.01 35.22 38.93
C SER A 149 -22.07 34.02 39.12
N PHE A 150 -22.35 33.13 40.08
CA PHE A 150 -21.57 31.91 40.29
C PHE A 150 -22.13 30.77 39.42
N PRO A 151 -21.32 30.16 38.53
CA PRO A 151 -21.83 29.20 37.53
C PRO A 151 -21.92 27.75 38.04
N GLY A 152 -21.19 27.38 39.10
CA GLY A 152 -21.18 26.02 39.66
C GLY A 152 -22.26 25.77 40.72
N ASN A 153 -22.43 24.50 41.11
CA ASN A 153 -23.28 24.13 42.25
C ASN A 153 -22.66 24.63 43.57
N LEU A 154 -23.46 25.20 44.47
CA LEU A 154 -22.99 25.66 45.78
C LEU A 154 -23.49 24.77 46.91
N GLN A 155 -22.59 24.39 47.82
CA GLN A 155 -22.90 23.58 48.99
C GLN A 155 -22.93 24.41 50.28
N LEU A 156 -22.03 25.40 50.42
CA LEU A 156 -21.88 26.19 51.65
C LEU A 156 -21.23 27.55 51.37
N VAL A 157 -21.69 28.61 52.05
CA VAL A 157 -21.07 29.94 52.01
C VAL A 157 -20.70 30.41 53.41
N LEU A 158 -19.42 30.67 53.63
CA LEU A 158 -18.83 31.09 54.90
C LEU A 158 -18.36 32.55 54.77
N VAL A 159 -18.90 33.45 55.59
CA VAL A 159 -18.63 34.89 55.47
C VAL A 159 -17.96 35.41 56.74
N LEU A 160 -16.68 35.75 56.66
CA LEU A 160 -15.95 36.44 57.73
C LEU A 160 -16.35 37.92 57.72
N ARG A 161 -17.01 38.37 58.80
CA ARG A 161 -17.70 39.66 58.86
C ARG A 161 -16.95 40.71 59.70
N PRO A 162 -17.28 42.00 59.56
CA PRO A 162 -16.70 43.07 60.37
C PRO A 162 -16.98 42.92 61.87
N THR A 163 -15.99 43.29 62.68
CA THR A 163 -16.09 43.31 64.15
C THR A 163 -17.06 44.42 64.61
N GLY A 164 -17.83 44.15 65.67
CA GLY A 164 -18.80 45.09 66.25
C GLY A 164 -20.23 45.00 65.68
N PHE A 165 -20.49 44.18 64.66
CA PHE A 165 -21.86 43.83 64.25
C PHE A 165 -22.41 42.71 65.16
N PHE A 166 -23.61 42.88 65.73
CA PHE A 166 -24.17 41.96 66.74
C PHE A 166 -25.41 41.16 66.31
N HIS A 167 -25.83 41.26 65.04
CA HIS A 167 -26.96 40.47 64.54
C HIS A 167 -26.55 39.03 64.17
N ARG A 168 -26.96 38.07 65.00
CA ARG A 168 -26.82 36.62 64.77
C ARG A 168 -27.90 36.08 63.82
N THR A 169 -28.18 36.81 62.74
CA THR A 169 -29.29 36.52 61.82
C THR A 169 -28.80 35.64 60.67
N LEU A 170 -29.36 34.43 60.53
CA LEU A 170 -29.21 33.63 59.32
C LEU A 170 -29.86 34.37 58.15
N PHE A 171 -29.14 34.51 57.04
CA PHE A 171 -29.66 35.19 55.85
C PHE A 171 -30.26 34.15 54.89
N ASP A 172 -31.59 34.02 54.88
CA ASP A 172 -32.34 33.22 53.90
C ASP A 172 -32.24 33.85 52.50
N ILE A 173 -31.13 33.63 51.81
CA ILE A 173 -30.99 33.95 50.38
C ILE A 173 -31.39 32.71 49.58
N ALA A 174 -32.57 32.77 48.96
CA ALA A 174 -33.04 31.74 48.05
C ALA A 174 -32.33 31.87 46.70
N PHE A 175 -31.35 31.01 46.46
CA PHE A 175 -30.76 30.81 45.14
C PHE A 175 -31.79 30.20 44.19
N ARG A 176 -31.69 30.54 42.91
CA ARG A 176 -32.32 29.78 41.81
C ARG A 176 -31.20 29.23 40.95
N PHE A 177 -30.94 27.93 41.04
CA PHE A 177 -30.17 27.23 40.02
C PHE A 177 -31.08 26.88 38.84
N HIS A 178 -30.51 26.37 37.75
CA HIS A 178 -31.19 26.26 36.45
C HIS A 178 -32.51 25.45 36.52
N GLY A 179 -33.55 25.95 35.85
CA GLY A 179 -34.76 25.19 35.49
C GLY A 179 -35.82 25.02 36.58
N ASP A 180 -35.44 24.54 37.76
CA ASP A 180 -36.41 24.00 38.73
C ASP A 180 -37.09 25.03 39.65
N ASP A 181 -38.39 24.83 39.91
CA ASP A 181 -39.19 25.62 40.85
C ASP A 181 -38.86 25.35 42.34
N TYR A 182 -37.97 24.38 42.63
CA TYR A 182 -37.58 24.00 43.99
C TYR A 182 -36.49 24.91 44.56
N LYS A 183 -36.89 25.83 45.45
CA LYS A 183 -35.97 26.70 46.21
C LYS A 183 -35.16 25.92 47.25
N ILE A 184 -33.99 25.40 46.85
CA ILE A 184 -32.98 24.91 47.79
C ILE A 184 -32.49 26.09 48.65
N LYS A 185 -32.52 25.93 49.98
CA LYS A 185 -31.93 26.89 50.92
C LYS A 185 -30.44 26.65 51.06
N LEU A 186 -29.62 27.46 50.37
CA LEU A 186 -28.17 27.43 50.56
C LEU A 186 -27.81 27.96 51.96
N PRO A 187 -27.01 27.23 52.77
CA PRO A 187 -26.59 27.72 54.07
C PRO A 187 -25.53 28.82 53.94
N ILE A 188 -25.85 30.02 54.43
CA ILE A 188 -24.92 31.14 54.55
C ILE A 188 -24.62 31.37 56.04
N ILE A 189 -23.35 31.21 56.43
CA ILE A 189 -22.90 31.26 57.82
C ILE A 189 -22.04 32.50 58.06
N MET A 190 -22.48 33.36 58.97
CA MET A 190 -21.86 34.65 59.30
C MET A 190 -20.83 34.50 60.44
N LEU A 191 -19.59 34.24 60.07
CA LEU A 191 -18.47 33.97 60.98
C LEU A 191 -17.91 35.25 61.60
N SER A 192 -17.60 35.19 62.90
CA SER A 192 -17.20 36.31 63.76
C SER A 192 -15.69 36.36 64.02
N SER A 193 -14.96 35.29 63.68
CA SER A 193 -13.51 35.16 63.85
C SER A 193 -12.96 34.04 62.96
N LEU A 194 -11.63 34.02 62.70
CA LEU A 194 -10.99 32.89 62.02
C LEU A 194 -11.12 31.58 62.80
N THR A 195 -11.11 31.63 64.14
CA THR A 195 -11.36 30.45 65.00
C THR A 195 -12.75 29.84 64.77
N GLU A 196 -13.72 30.62 64.26
CA GLU A 196 -15.05 30.12 63.91
C GLU A 196 -15.04 29.37 62.56
N LEU A 197 -14.19 29.78 61.60
CA LEU A 197 -13.99 29.15 60.30
C LEU A 197 -13.45 27.72 60.41
N ASN A 198 -12.52 27.50 61.35
CA ASN A 198 -11.88 26.21 61.63
C ASN A 198 -12.87 25.11 62.08
N ASN A 199 -14.11 25.46 62.45
CA ASN A 199 -15.15 24.47 62.73
C ASN A 199 -15.72 23.83 61.45
N TYR A 200 -15.57 24.49 60.29
CA TYR A 200 -16.16 24.06 59.02
C TYR A 200 -15.12 23.46 58.09
N ILE A 201 -13.99 24.15 57.90
CA ILE A 201 -12.86 23.74 57.05
C ILE A 201 -11.64 23.51 57.96
N ASP A 202 -10.84 22.49 57.68
CA ASP A 202 -9.61 22.23 58.45
C ASP A 202 -8.58 23.35 58.23
N THR A 203 -7.88 23.74 59.29
CA THR A 203 -6.64 24.54 59.24
C THR A 203 -5.66 24.12 58.14
N ALA A 204 -5.48 22.83 57.90
CA ALA A 204 -4.59 22.30 56.86
C ALA A 204 -5.12 22.50 55.41
N GLN A 205 -6.36 22.97 55.26
CA GLN A 205 -7.01 23.26 53.97
C GLN A 205 -7.27 24.78 53.78
N LEU A 206 -6.85 25.61 54.74
CA LEU A 206 -6.96 27.06 54.72
C LEU A 206 -5.59 27.70 54.55
N THR A 207 -5.54 28.84 53.87
CA THR A 207 -4.32 29.62 53.65
C THR A 207 -3.98 30.50 54.86
N GLU A 208 -2.75 31.02 54.92
CA GLU A 208 -2.25 31.80 56.07
C GLU A 208 -3.07 33.08 56.36
N ASP A 209 -3.59 33.76 55.32
CA ASP A 209 -4.49 34.92 55.42
C ASP A 209 -5.84 34.61 56.10
N LEU A 210 -6.22 33.32 56.12
CA LEU A 210 -7.38 32.76 56.80
C LEU A 210 -7.01 32.00 58.10
N GLY A 211 -5.74 32.03 58.52
CA GLY A 211 -5.27 31.38 59.75
C GLY A 211 -5.06 29.87 59.65
N GLY A 212 -4.89 29.34 58.44
CA GLY A 212 -4.51 27.95 58.18
C GLY A 212 -3.04 27.76 57.83
N SER A 213 -2.70 26.57 57.32
CA SER A 213 -1.33 26.14 57.01
C SER A 213 -1.13 25.57 55.60
N LEU A 214 -2.05 25.84 54.67
CA LEU A 214 -1.94 25.43 53.27
C LEU A 214 -0.97 26.35 52.50
N ASP A 215 0.12 25.79 51.95
CA ASP A 215 1.07 26.54 51.12
C ASP A 215 0.46 26.93 49.77
N TYR A 216 -0.03 28.17 49.67
CA TYR A 216 -0.56 28.74 48.45
C TYR A 216 0.12 30.07 48.10
N CYS A 217 0.94 30.06 47.05
CA CYS A 217 1.45 31.26 46.40
C CYS A 217 0.69 31.49 45.08
N HIS A 218 -0.11 32.55 45.01
CA HIS A 218 -0.96 32.84 43.85
C HIS A 218 -0.16 33.01 42.54
N ASN A 219 0.98 33.72 42.58
CA ASN A 219 1.84 33.88 41.40
C ASN A 219 2.42 32.54 40.92
N ARG A 220 2.86 31.68 41.86
CA ARG A 220 3.36 30.33 41.55
C ARG A 220 2.27 29.48 40.90
N TRP A 221 1.06 29.51 41.45
CA TRP A 221 -0.12 28.83 40.91
C TRP A 221 -0.47 29.31 39.50
N LEU A 222 -0.51 30.63 39.27
CA LEU A 222 -0.84 31.22 37.98
C LEU A 222 0.21 30.86 36.91
N THR A 223 1.50 31.05 37.20
CA THR A 223 2.60 30.65 36.29
C THR A 223 2.58 29.15 35.97
N GLN A 224 2.36 28.29 36.98
CA GLN A 224 2.26 26.84 36.78
C GLN A 224 1.06 26.48 35.90
N ARG A 225 -0.10 27.13 36.11
CA ARG A 225 -1.32 26.83 35.38
C ARG A 225 -1.27 27.29 33.92
N THR A 226 -0.79 28.51 33.66
CA THR A 226 -0.53 29.00 32.30
C THR A 226 0.48 28.11 31.56
N ALA A 227 1.52 27.61 32.24
CA ALA A 227 2.48 26.69 31.62
C ALA A 227 1.86 25.35 31.22
N ILE A 228 1.02 24.75 32.07
CA ILE A 228 0.33 23.47 31.77
C ILE A 228 -0.63 23.63 30.59
N GLU A 229 -1.43 24.70 30.56
CA GLU A 229 -2.40 24.93 29.49
C GLU A 229 -1.73 25.31 28.16
N SER A 230 -0.64 26.08 28.21
CA SER A 230 0.17 26.39 27.03
C SER A 230 0.87 25.14 26.48
N PHE A 231 1.38 24.26 27.34
CA PHE A 231 1.94 22.95 26.93
C PHE A 231 0.86 22.05 26.31
N ALA A 232 -0.34 21.97 26.90
CA ALA A 232 -1.46 21.22 26.31
C ALA A 232 -1.83 21.75 24.90
N ARG A 233 -1.83 23.08 24.72
CA ARG A 233 -2.05 23.73 23.42
C ARG A 233 -0.92 23.40 22.43
N MET A 234 0.33 23.37 22.88
CA MET A 234 1.49 23.00 22.06
C MET A 234 1.44 21.55 21.60
N VAL A 235 1.11 20.60 22.48
CA VAL A 235 0.94 19.18 22.12
C VAL A 235 -0.14 19.02 21.04
N LYS A 236 -1.29 19.70 21.20
CA LYS A 236 -2.38 19.70 20.19
C LYS A 236 -1.92 20.31 18.85
N GLN A 237 -1.19 21.42 18.87
CA GLN A 237 -0.64 22.04 17.65
C GLN A 237 0.40 21.14 16.94
N ILE A 238 1.29 20.48 17.69
CA ILE A 238 2.29 19.55 17.13
C ILE A 238 1.62 18.34 16.50
N ALA A 239 0.63 17.73 17.16
CA ALA A 239 -0.14 16.62 16.61
C ALA A 239 -0.87 17.02 15.31
N GLN A 240 -1.54 18.18 15.29
CA GLN A 240 -2.18 18.71 14.08
C GLN A 240 -1.18 19.02 12.96
N THR A 241 0.01 19.52 13.28
CA THR A 241 1.07 19.79 12.29
C THR A 241 1.61 18.51 11.68
N LEU A 242 1.90 17.49 12.51
CA LEU A 242 2.39 16.18 12.07
C LEU A 242 1.32 15.41 11.25
N GLN A 243 0.05 15.48 11.65
CA GLN A 243 -1.08 14.93 10.91
C GLN A 243 -1.23 15.60 9.53
N THR A 244 -1.16 16.93 9.47
CA THR A 244 -1.24 17.68 8.19
C THR A 244 -0.10 17.28 7.27
N PHE A 245 1.14 17.22 7.78
CA PHE A 245 2.29 16.78 7.00
C PHE A 245 2.20 15.30 6.58
N GLY A 246 1.71 14.42 7.45
CA GLY A 246 1.47 13.01 7.11
C GLY A 246 0.49 12.85 5.95
N ASN A 247 -0.58 13.64 5.93
CA ASN A 247 -1.53 13.68 4.81
C ASN A 247 -0.88 14.20 3.53
N GLU A 248 -0.14 15.31 3.58
CA GLU A 248 0.64 15.82 2.41
C GLU A 248 1.56 14.72 1.85
N LEU A 249 2.33 14.03 2.71
CA LEU A 249 3.23 12.94 2.31
C LEU A 249 2.49 11.70 1.77
N ALA A 250 1.23 11.48 2.14
CA ALA A 250 0.41 10.36 1.67
C ALA A 250 -0.25 10.64 0.31
N GLU A 251 -0.59 11.91 0.03
CA GLU A 251 -1.20 12.35 -1.23
C GLU A 251 -0.17 12.70 -2.33
N GLU A 252 1.09 12.95 -1.99
CA GLU A 252 2.17 13.29 -2.94
C GLU A 252 2.41 12.20 -4.01
N GLU A 253 2.36 12.58 -5.28
CA GLU A 253 2.63 11.68 -6.41
C GLU A 253 4.12 11.34 -6.55
N LEU A 254 4.44 10.08 -6.88
CA LEU A 254 5.83 9.65 -7.08
C LEU A 254 6.43 10.22 -8.38
N PRO A 255 7.56 10.96 -8.35
CA PRO A 255 8.12 11.55 -9.55
C PRO A 255 8.60 10.54 -10.60
N ASN A 256 8.71 11.02 -11.84
CA ASN A 256 9.04 10.19 -13.02
C ASN A 256 10.52 10.22 -13.43
N ASP A 257 11.36 10.99 -12.74
CA ASP A 257 12.81 11.06 -12.96
C ASP A 257 13.61 11.01 -11.65
N ALA A 258 14.87 10.61 -11.73
CA ALA A 258 15.72 10.41 -10.55
C ALA A 258 16.08 11.72 -9.82
N GLN A 259 16.17 12.85 -10.53
CA GLN A 259 16.60 14.12 -9.95
C GLN A 259 15.46 14.74 -9.12
N ALA A 260 14.23 14.71 -9.62
CA ALA A 260 13.04 15.13 -8.88
C ALA A 260 12.78 14.21 -7.68
N THR A 261 12.88 12.88 -7.83
CA THR A 261 12.71 11.95 -6.70
C THR A 261 13.76 12.17 -5.60
N SER A 262 15.03 12.40 -5.98
CA SER A 262 16.10 12.70 -5.03
C SER A 262 15.89 14.04 -4.29
N TYR A 263 15.46 15.08 -5.01
CA TYR A 263 15.13 16.38 -4.42
C TYR A 263 13.93 16.30 -3.46
N LEU A 264 12.87 15.58 -3.84
CA LEU A 264 11.67 15.38 -3.03
C LEU A 264 12.01 14.64 -1.73
N LEU A 265 12.75 13.53 -1.82
CA LEU A 265 13.24 12.78 -0.65
C LEU A 265 14.07 13.66 0.30
N ALA A 266 14.96 14.49 -0.22
CA ALA A 266 15.75 15.42 0.60
C ALA A 266 14.87 16.49 1.28
N THR A 267 13.92 17.08 0.55
CA THR A 267 13.00 18.11 1.08
C THR A 267 12.07 17.53 2.15
N HIS A 268 11.53 16.33 1.94
CA HIS A 268 10.72 15.63 2.95
C HIS A 268 11.53 15.30 4.20
N THR A 269 12.78 14.84 4.03
CA THR A 269 13.68 14.55 5.16
C THR A 269 13.99 15.81 5.97
N GLU A 270 14.27 16.93 5.32
CA GLU A 270 14.52 18.21 5.99
C GLU A 270 13.28 18.74 6.75
N ARG A 271 12.08 18.59 6.16
CA ARG A 271 10.81 18.92 6.85
C ARG A 271 10.60 18.03 8.08
N ARG A 272 10.84 16.72 7.96
CA ARG A 272 10.77 15.76 9.07
C ARG A 272 11.73 16.11 10.20
N ASP A 273 12.99 16.39 9.88
CA ASP A 273 14.03 16.70 10.86
C ASP A 273 13.71 17.97 11.67
N LYS A 274 13.13 18.99 11.02
CA LYS A 274 12.63 20.22 11.69
C LYS A 274 11.50 19.91 12.67
N MET A 275 10.53 19.07 12.29
CA MET A 275 9.41 18.69 13.17
C MET A 275 9.88 17.83 14.35
N LYS A 276 10.86 16.94 14.13
CA LYS A 276 11.52 16.18 15.19
C LYS A 276 12.24 17.05 16.23
N GLU A 277 12.86 18.16 15.85
CA GLU A 277 13.42 19.09 16.85
C GLU A 277 12.32 19.85 17.60
N GLY A 278 11.21 20.19 16.94
CA GLY A 278 10.02 20.74 17.61
C GLY A 278 9.44 19.81 18.69
N LEU A 279 9.31 18.51 18.38
CA LEU A 279 8.94 17.46 19.33
C LEU A 279 9.87 17.42 20.55
N LYS A 280 11.19 17.37 20.33
CA LYS A 280 12.20 17.38 21.41
C LYS A 280 12.15 18.64 22.28
N ILE A 281 11.79 19.80 21.72
CA ILE A 281 11.62 21.03 22.49
C ILE A 281 10.37 20.94 23.38
N ALA A 282 9.25 20.42 22.85
CA ALA A 282 8.01 20.24 23.62
C ALA A 282 8.16 19.18 24.73
N LEU A 283 8.82 18.04 24.46
CA LEU A 283 9.14 17.02 25.49
C LEU A 283 9.89 17.63 26.68
N ARG A 284 10.96 18.41 26.41
CA ARG A 284 11.72 19.12 27.46
C ARG A 284 10.84 20.08 28.27
N GLN A 285 9.93 20.81 27.63
CA GLN A 285 9.01 21.71 28.35
C GLN A 285 8.03 20.94 29.25
N GLY A 286 7.51 19.80 28.79
CA GLY A 286 6.68 18.91 29.60
C GLY A 286 7.44 18.34 30.81
N ASP A 287 8.69 17.90 30.61
CA ASP A 287 9.57 17.45 31.69
C ASP A 287 9.89 18.56 32.71
N ASP A 288 10.23 19.78 32.25
CA ASP A 288 10.50 20.94 33.10
C ASP A 288 9.28 21.31 33.95
N ILE A 289 8.08 21.31 33.34
CA ILE A 289 6.81 21.51 34.06
C ILE A 289 6.59 20.39 35.08
N LEU A 290 6.70 19.12 34.68
CA LEU A 290 6.48 17.96 35.54
C LEU A 290 7.44 17.93 36.75
N HIS A 291 8.69 18.29 36.52
CA HIS A 291 9.69 18.48 37.57
C HIS A 291 9.28 19.62 38.52
N ALA A 292 8.78 20.75 38.01
CA ALA A 292 8.27 21.84 38.84
C ALA A 292 7.05 21.45 39.70
N ILE A 293 6.14 20.60 39.19
CA ILE A 293 5.00 20.07 39.99
C ILE A 293 5.50 19.15 41.11
N ARG A 294 6.42 18.23 40.78
CA ARG A 294 6.94 17.22 41.73
C ARG A 294 7.93 17.81 42.76
N LYS A 295 8.51 18.99 42.49
CA LYS A 295 9.55 19.63 43.30
C LYS A 295 9.30 19.61 44.83
N PRO A 296 8.11 19.95 45.37
CA PRO A 296 7.89 19.94 46.83
C PRO A 296 8.07 18.56 47.48
N VAL A 297 7.71 17.49 46.76
CA VAL A 297 7.85 16.09 47.21
C VAL A 297 9.30 15.62 47.07
N LEU A 298 10.03 16.10 46.07
CA LEU A 298 11.45 15.83 45.87
C LEU A 298 12.33 16.52 46.93
N GLU A 299 11.97 17.72 47.36
CA GLU A 299 12.66 18.47 48.42
C GLU A 299 12.25 18.00 49.84
N ASN A 300 11.02 17.50 50.03
CA ASN A 300 10.57 16.88 51.27
C ASN A 300 9.64 15.68 51.03
N PRO A 301 10.09 14.43 51.25
CA PRO A 301 9.26 13.23 51.07
C PRO A 301 8.04 13.09 52.00
N GLU A 302 7.95 13.87 53.07
CA GLU A 302 6.73 13.94 53.90
C GLU A 302 5.67 14.91 53.33
N CYS A 303 6.06 15.76 52.38
CA CYS A 303 5.14 16.64 51.66
C CYS A 303 4.25 15.82 50.73
N LYS A 304 2.93 16.00 50.84
CA LYS A 304 1.95 15.43 49.92
C LYS A 304 1.41 16.54 49.02
N LEU A 305 1.32 16.26 47.72
CA LEU A 305 0.56 17.09 46.80
C LEU A 305 -0.91 17.11 47.22
N ASN A 306 -1.57 18.25 47.03
CA ASN A 306 -3.03 18.33 47.14
C ASN A 306 -3.72 17.67 45.92
N PRO A 307 -5.05 17.47 45.92
CA PRO A 307 -5.75 16.81 44.82
C PRO A 307 -5.51 17.50 43.46
N ASP A 308 -5.64 18.83 43.40
CA ASP A 308 -5.43 19.60 42.18
C ASP A 308 -3.99 19.47 41.66
N GLN A 309 -2.98 19.51 42.53
CA GLN A 309 -1.58 19.30 42.13
C GLN A 309 -1.35 17.89 41.59
N THR A 310 -2.04 16.89 42.13
CA THR A 310 -1.97 15.50 41.65
C THR A 310 -2.66 15.36 40.29
N GLU A 311 -3.82 15.98 40.09
CA GLU A 311 -4.52 16.02 38.80
C GLU A 311 -3.73 16.79 37.73
N ASN A 312 -3.09 17.89 38.10
CA ASN A 312 -2.15 18.62 37.22
C ASN A 312 -0.92 17.76 36.87
N GLN A 313 -0.38 16.97 37.82
CA GLN A 313 0.72 16.03 37.55
C GLN A 313 0.31 14.96 36.54
N ILE A 314 -0.83 14.29 36.77
CA ILE A 314 -1.39 13.26 35.87
C ILE A 314 -1.68 13.84 34.48
N THR A 315 -2.16 15.09 34.42
CA THR A 315 -2.42 15.79 33.16
C THR A 315 -1.15 15.98 32.33
N VAL A 316 -0.05 16.42 32.95
CA VAL A 316 1.24 16.61 32.26
C VAL A 316 1.88 15.27 31.87
N GLU A 317 1.80 14.25 32.73
CA GLU A 317 2.25 12.88 32.42
C GLU A 317 1.50 12.29 31.21
N ARG A 318 0.18 12.49 31.12
CA ARG A 318 -0.62 12.05 29.96
C ARG A 318 -0.28 12.85 28.71
N LEU A 319 -0.05 14.17 28.81
CA LEU A 319 0.34 15.00 27.68
C LEU A 319 1.72 14.61 27.11
N LEU A 320 2.66 14.21 27.97
CA LEU A 320 3.93 13.62 27.56
C LEU A 320 3.72 12.27 26.85
N SER A 321 2.91 11.36 27.41
CA SER A 321 2.57 10.08 26.76
C SER A 321 1.92 10.29 25.37
N GLN A 322 1.01 11.25 25.25
CA GLN A 322 0.39 11.62 23.96
C GLN A 322 1.42 12.16 22.95
N LEU A 323 2.45 12.86 23.41
CA LEU A 323 3.51 13.39 22.55
C LEU A 323 4.45 12.26 22.08
N ASP A 324 4.84 11.35 22.97
CA ASP A 324 5.59 10.12 22.64
C ASP A 324 4.83 9.21 21.66
N GLU A 325 3.52 9.00 21.91
CA GLU A 325 2.63 8.20 21.05
C GLU A 325 2.47 8.83 19.66
N THR A 326 2.34 10.17 19.59
CA THR A 326 2.30 10.93 18.33
C THR A 326 3.64 10.84 17.58
N GLU A 327 4.77 10.95 18.28
CA GLU A 327 6.11 10.83 17.70
C GLU A 327 6.36 9.42 17.13
N ALA A 328 5.96 8.38 17.86
CA ALA A 328 6.13 6.99 17.45
C ALA A 328 5.23 6.60 16.27
N ALA A 329 3.98 7.07 16.25
CA ALA A 329 3.07 6.86 15.12
C ALA A 329 3.58 7.53 13.84
N PHE A 330 4.11 8.75 13.96
CA PHE A 330 4.71 9.46 12.84
C PHE A 330 5.99 8.77 12.33
N ASP A 331 6.83 8.20 13.19
CA ASP A 331 8.03 7.45 12.76
C ASP A 331 7.71 6.18 11.98
N ASP A 332 6.72 5.38 12.41
CA ASP A 332 6.31 4.17 11.70
C ASP A 332 5.71 4.49 10.31
N PHE A 333 4.97 5.59 10.19
CA PHE A 333 4.56 6.14 8.89
C PHE A 333 5.77 6.59 8.06
N TRP A 334 6.65 7.41 8.66
CA TRP A 334 7.81 7.98 7.97
C TRP A 334 8.74 6.91 7.41
N CYS A 335 9.05 5.85 8.18
CA CYS A 335 9.89 4.75 7.70
C CYS A 335 9.33 4.09 6.43
N LYS A 336 8.00 3.91 6.34
CA LYS A 336 7.34 3.34 5.15
C LYS A 336 7.37 4.31 3.98
N HIS A 337 7.11 5.60 4.23
CA HIS A 337 7.15 6.65 3.20
C HIS A 337 8.56 6.85 2.63
N GLN A 338 9.57 6.95 3.50
CA GLN A 338 10.98 7.02 3.10
C GLN A 338 11.38 5.80 2.27
N GLN A 339 11.05 4.57 2.71
CA GLN A 339 11.34 3.35 1.95
C GLN A 339 10.68 3.36 0.55
N LYS A 340 9.43 3.84 0.44
CA LYS A 340 8.72 3.97 -0.85
C LYS A 340 9.39 4.97 -1.79
N LEU A 341 9.88 6.11 -1.28
CA LEU A 341 10.62 7.11 -2.06
C LEU A 341 12.02 6.62 -2.46
N GLU A 342 12.74 5.94 -1.56
CA GLU A 342 14.04 5.31 -1.86
C GLU A 342 13.90 4.22 -2.93
N GLN A 343 12.85 3.41 -2.87
CA GLN A 343 12.50 2.46 -3.93
C GLN A 343 12.11 3.17 -5.24
N CYS A 344 11.40 4.30 -5.19
CA CYS A 344 11.13 5.08 -6.40
C CYS A 344 12.45 5.56 -7.04
N LEU A 345 13.41 6.01 -6.22
CA LEU A 345 14.72 6.43 -6.69
C LEU A 345 15.53 5.25 -7.28
N GLN A 346 15.46 4.07 -6.67
CA GLN A 346 16.05 2.83 -7.21
C GLN A 346 15.45 2.47 -8.57
N LEU A 347 14.11 2.51 -8.70
CA LEU A 347 13.43 2.29 -9.97
C LEU A 347 13.88 3.27 -11.05
N ARG A 348 14.01 4.57 -10.75
CA ARG A 348 14.40 5.56 -11.77
C ARG A 348 15.83 5.40 -12.26
N HIS A 349 16.75 4.93 -11.42
CA HIS A 349 18.10 4.55 -11.87
C HIS A 349 18.04 3.27 -12.71
N PHE A 350 17.37 2.22 -12.24
CA PHE A 350 17.19 0.97 -12.99
C PHE A 350 16.54 1.19 -14.37
N GLU A 351 15.56 2.09 -14.48
CA GLU A 351 14.90 2.45 -15.75
C GLU A 351 15.72 3.38 -16.65
N LEU A 352 16.84 3.93 -16.18
CA LEU A 352 17.86 4.62 -17.00
C LEU A 352 18.92 3.62 -17.46
N ASP A 353 19.48 2.86 -16.52
CA ASP A 353 20.48 1.82 -16.78
C ASP A 353 19.97 0.79 -17.79
N PHE A 354 18.70 0.37 -17.68
CA PHE A 354 18.03 -0.53 -18.63
C PHE A 354 18.05 0.02 -20.06
N LYS A 355 17.84 1.33 -20.23
CA LYS A 355 17.83 1.95 -21.57
C LYS A 355 19.23 2.02 -22.15
N GLU A 356 20.24 2.39 -21.35
CA GLU A 356 21.63 2.41 -21.80
C GLU A 356 22.11 1.00 -22.19
N VAL A 357 21.92 0.03 -21.29
CA VAL A 357 22.33 -1.36 -21.50
C VAL A 357 21.60 -1.98 -22.69
N LYS A 358 20.29 -1.75 -22.85
CA LYS A 358 19.56 -2.26 -24.01
C LYS A 358 20.10 -1.69 -25.32
N ILE A 359 20.29 -0.37 -25.42
CA ILE A 359 20.84 0.26 -26.63
C ILE A 359 22.25 -0.29 -26.95
N ALA A 360 23.05 -0.58 -25.93
CA ALA A 360 24.35 -1.21 -26.10
C ALA A 360 24.24 -2.67 -26.59
N LEU A 361 23.33 -3.49 -26.03
CA LEU A 361 23.07 -4.86 -26.48
C LEU A 361 22.50 -4.93 -27.90
N ASP A 362 21.61 -4.01 -28.26
CA ASP A 362 21.07 -3.89 -29.62
C ASP A 362 22.20 -3.54 -30.61
N SER A 363 23.12 -2.65 -30.24
CA SER A 363 24.30 -2.32 -31.05
C SER A 363 25.37 -3.42 -31.08
N VAL A 364 25.43 -4.32 -30.09
CA VAL A 364 26.23 -5.56 -30.17
C VAL A 364 25.57 -6.54 -31.14
N SER A 365 24.26 -6.72 -31.03
CA SER A 365 23.47 -7.60 -31.90
C SER A 365 23.55 -7.19 -33.38
N GLU A 366 23.42 -5.90 -33.67
CA GLU A 366 23.57 -5.33 -35.02
C GLU A 366 24.94 -5.64 -35.63
N LYS A 367 26.03 -5.40 -34.87
CA LYS A 367 27.40 -5.71 -35.33
C LYS A 367 27.62 -7.20 -35.57
N LEU A 368 27.01 -8.06 -34.76
CA LEU A 368 27.09 -9.51 -34.90
C LEU A 368 26.42 -10.03 -36.18
N LEU A 369 25.38 -9.35 -36.68
CA LEU A 369 24.75 -9.68 -37.97
C LEU A 369 25.69 -9.51 -39.16
N HIS A 370 26.74 -8.68 -39.06
CA HIS A 370 27.72 -8.49 -40.14
C HIS A 370 28.74 -9.64 -40.28
N PHE A 371 28.83 -10.56 -39.31
CA PHE A 371 29.66 -11.77 -39.44
C PHE A 371 28.95 -12.82 -40.32
N THR A 372 28.80 -12.55 -41.62
CA THR A 372 28.19 -13.46 -42.60
C THR A 372 29.19 -14.27 -43.42
N GLU A 373 30.46 -13.86 -43.44
CA GLU A 373 31.48 -14.50 -44.26
C GLU A 373 31.95 -15.83 -43.67
N MET A 374 32.10 -16.84 -44.53
CA MET A 374 32.49 -18.21 -44.17
C MET A 374 33.97 -18.51 -44.49
N GLY A 375 34.68 -17.57 -45.11
CA GLY A 375 36.06 -17.69 -45.57
C GLY A 375 36.28 -18.61 -46.78
N ASN A 376 37.36 -18.35 -47.52
CA ASN A 376 37.71 -19.03 -48.79
C ASN A 376 39.10 -19.70 -48.79
N SER A 377 39.78 -19.73 -47.63
CA SER A 377 40.99 -20.52 -47.34
C SER A 377 41.10 -20.74 -45.83
N SER A 378 41.91 -21.68 -45.36
CA SER A 378 42.11 -21.90 -43.92
C SER A 378 42.61 -20.62 -43.22
N SER A 379 43.54 -19.91 -43.86
CA SER A 379 44.12 -18.65 -43.37
C SER A 379 43.12 -17.48 -43.33
N HIS A 380 42.12 -17.45 -44.22
CA HIS A 380 41.06 -16.45 -44.15
C HIS A 380 40.10 -16.76 -42.98
N VAL A 381 39.71 -18.03 -42.81
CA VAL A 381 38.85 -18.42 -41.68
C VAL A 381 39.55 -18.21 -40.33
N GLU A 382 40.86 -18.43 -40.24
CA GLU A 382 41.67 -18.11 -39.05
C GLU A 382 41.62 -16.60 -38.70
N HIS A 383 41.62 -15.72 -39.72
CA HIS A 383 41.42 -14.28 -39.51
C HIS A 383 40.01 -13.96 -39.00
N LEU A 384 38.97 -14.52 -39.64
CA LEU A 384 37.57 -14.31 -39.23
C LEU A 384 37.29 -14.81 -37.80
N LEU A 385 37.87 -15.94 -37.39
CA LEU A 385 37.81 -16.46 -36.03
C LEU A 385 38.48 -15.49 -35.02
N LYS A 386 39.60 -14.87 -35.40
CA LYS A 386 40.31 -13.90 -34.58
C LYS A 386 39.55 -12.57 -34.46
N ASP A 387 38.92 -12.12 -35.54
CA ASP A 387 38.06 -10.92 -35.52
C ASP A 387 36.82 -11.14 -34.66
N LEU A 388 36.18 -12.32 -34.75
CA LEU A 388 35.06 -12.71 -33.89
C LEU A 388 35.46 -12.77 -32.41
N ALA A 389 36.63 -13.35 -32.09
CA ALA A 389 37.15 -13.37 -30.72
C ALA A 389 37.46 -11.97 -30.18
N SER A 390 38.01 -11.08 -31.01
CA SER A 390 38.24 -9.68 -30.61
C SER A 390 36.96 -8.84 -30.59
N PHE A 391 35.89 -9.26 -31.25
CA PHE A 391 34.55 -8.69 -31.08
C PHE A 391 33.91 -9.14 -29.76
N GLU A 392 33.98 -10.44 -29.46
CA GLU A 392 33.50 -11.04 -28.22
C GLU A 392 34.13 -10.36 -26.99
N GLU A 393 35.46 -10.22 -26.96
CA GLU A 393 36.21 -9.49 -25.92
C GLU A 393 35.70 -8.05 -25.70
N LYS A 394 35.35 -7.34 -26.77
CA LYS A 394 34.82 -5.97 -26.70
C LYS A 394 33.35 -5.91 -26.29
N SER A 395 32.56 -6.94 -26.59
CA SER A 395 31.15 -7.04 -26.16
C SER A 395 30.99 -7.41 -24.68
N GLN A 396 32.02 -8.00 -24.07
CA GLN A 396 31.97 -8.52 -22.70
C GLN A 396 31.59 -7.45 -21.67
N GLU A 397 32.05 -6.19 -21.80
CA GLU A 397 31.68 -5.10 -20.88
C GLU A 397 30.16 -4.85 -20.87
N VAL A 398 29.51 -4.93 -22.03
CA VAL A 398 28.05 -4.75 -22.18
C VAL A 398 27.30 -5.94 -21.58
N LEU A 399 27.80 -7.16 -21.80
CA LEU A 399 27.24 -8.39 -21.27
C LEU A 399 27.36 -8.46 -19.74
N GLU A 400 28.47 -7.99 -19.16
CA GLU A 400 28.65 -7.88 -17.71
C GLU A 400 27.74 -6.81 -17.10
N LYS A 401 27.60 -5.64 -17.74
CA LYS A 401 26.62 -4.61 -17.33
C LYS A 401 25.19 -5.14 -17.34
N ALA A 402 24.82 -5.92 -18.37
CA ALA A 402 23.50 -6.56 -18.45
C ALA A 402 23.27 -7.59 -17.33
N SER A 403 24.24 -8.48 -17.09
CA SER A 403 24.18 -9.48 -16.02
C SER A 403 24.08 -8.85 -14.63
N LEU A 404 24.85 -7.79 -14.36
CA LEU A 404 24.76 -7.02 -13.13
C LEU A 404 23.39 -6.36 -12.95
N LEU A 405 22.86 -5.74 -14.01
CA LEU A 405 21.56 -5.05 -13.96
C LEU A 405 20.39 -6.02 -13.74
N ILE A 406 20.42 -7.19 -14.39
CA ILE A 406 19.46 -8.29 -14.11
C ILE A 406 19.54 -8.69 -12.64
N SER A 407 20.75 -8.94 -12.12
CA SER A 407 20.95 -9.33 -10.72
C SER A 407 20.52 -8.26 -9.72
N ASN A 408 20.62 -6.97 -10.06
CA ASN A 408 20.10 -5.86 -9.24
C ASN A 408 18.56 -5.87 -9.23
N GLY A 409 17.93 -6.09 -10.38
CA GLY A 409 16.48 -6.21 -10.50
C GLY A 409 15.93 -7.42 -9.74
N ASP A 410 16.58 -8.58 -9.82
CA ASP A 410 16.26 -9.76 -9.02
C ASP A 410 16.37 -9.47 -7.52
N GLN A 411 17.41 -8.74 -7.09
CA GLN A 411 17.56 -8.32 -5.70
C GLN A 411 16.44 -7.36 -5.25
N PHE A 412 15.96 -6.47 -6.11
CA PHE A 412 14.78 -5.64 -5.83
C PHE A 412 13.51 -6.50 -5.67
N ILE A 413 13.34 -7.54 -6.51
CA ILE A 413 12.21 -8.47 -6.43
C ILE A 413 12.26 -9.29 -5.13
N GLU A 414 13.42 -9.84 -4.75
CA GLU A 414 13.59 -10.55 -3.46
C GLU A 414 13.29 -9.64 -2.26
N ASN A 415 13.68 -8.37 -2.32
CA ASN A 415 13.41 -7.35 -1.29
C ASN A 415 11.97 -6.80 -1.31
N LYS A 416 11.07 -7.34 -2.14
CA LYS A 416 9.67 -6.91 -2.28
C LYS A 416 9.51 -5.43 -2.64
N HIS A 417 10.35 -4.94 -3.55
CA HIS A 417 10.27 -3.58 -4.09
C HIS A 417 8.88 -3.29 -4.68
N TYR A 418 8.26 -2.14 -4.37
CA TYR A 418 6.83 -1.90 -4.72
C TYR A 418 6.53 -2.03 -6.23
N ALA A 419 7.52 -1.75 -7.08
CA ALA A 419 7.41 -1.77 -8.54
C ALA A 419 7.84 -3.09 -9.23
N VAL A 420 7.70 -4.26 -8.58
CA VAL A 420 8.03 -5.58 -9.19
C VAL A 420 7.50 -5.72 -10.63
N ASP A 421 6.25 -5.33 -10.87
CA ASP A 421 5.60 -5.45 -12.18
C ASP A 421 6.25 -4.59 -13.29
N SER A 422 7.02 -3.56 -12.92
CA SER A 422 7.81 -2.73 -13.86
C SER A 422 9.25 -3.23 -14.02
N ILE A 423 9.78 -3.95 -13.03
CA ILE A 423 11.17 -4.45 -13.01
C ILE A 423 11.27 -5.82 -13.68
N LEU A 424 10.39 -6.76 -13.31
CA LEU A 424 10.43 -8.16 -13.78
C LEU A 424 10.39 -8.30 -15.32
N PRO A 425 9.53 -7.57 -16.08
CA PRO A 425 9.55 -7.65 -17.54
C PRO A 425 10.86 -7.15 -18.14
N LYS A 426 11.47 -6.10 -17.56
CA LYS A 426 12.72 -5.50 -18.01
C LYS A 426 13.91 -6.43 -17.76
N CYS A 427 13.95 -7.14 -16.62
CA CYS A 427 14.93 -8.20 -16.38
C CYS A 427 14.79 -9.35 -17.40
N GLY A 428 13.57 -9.83 -17.64
CA GLY A 428 13.31 -10.89 -18.63
C GLY A 428 13.68 -10.49 -20.06
N GLU A 429 13.45 -9.23 -20.44
CA GLU A 429 13.85 -8.67 -21.74
C GLU A 429 15.38 -8.60 -21.89
N LEU A 430 16.09 -8.06 -20.88
CA LEU A 430 17.56 -8.04 -20.88
C LEU A 430 18.15 -9.46 -20.91
N GLN A 431 17.57 -10.41 -20.17
CA GLN A 431 18.02 -11.79 -20.17
C GLN A 431 17.85 -12.44 -21.56
N GLN A 432 16.73 -12.21 -22.25
CA GLN A 432 16.53 -12.71 -23.61
C GLN A 432 17.54 -12.11 -24.60
N HIS A 433 17.80 -10.80 -24.55
CA HIS A 433 18.83 -10.17 -25.41
C HIS A 433 20.24 -10.71 -25.09
N TYR A 434 20.59 -10.87 -23.81
CA TYR A 434 21.86 -11.44 -23.37
C TYR A 434 22.05 -12.89 -23.88
N GLU A 435 21.07 -13.76 -23.66
CA GLU A 435 21.13 -15.17 -24.09
C GLU A 435 21.19 -15.29 -25.62
N MET A 436 20.48 -14.44 -26.37
CA MET A 436 20.52 -14.41 -27.83
C MET A 436 21.88 -13.99 -28.39
N VAL A 437 22.55 -12.98 -27.79
CA VAL A 437 23.91 -12.59 -28.20
C VAL A 437 24.89 -13.73 -27.97
N ILE A 438 24.89 -14.35 -26.79
CA ILE A 438 25.75 -15.49 -26.46
C ILE A 438 25.49 -16.67 -27.41
N LEU A 439 24.22 -16.99 -27.69
CA LEU A 439 23.84 -18.07 -28.60
C LEU A 439 24.36 -17.85 -30.03
N GLU A 440 24.15 -16.65 -30.58
CA GLU A 440 24.57 -16.36 -31.96
C GLU A 440 26.10 -16.25 -32.08
N VAL A 441 26.82 -15.66 -31.12
CA VAL A 441 28.30 -15.67 -31.11
C VAL A 441 28.84 -17.11 -31.13
N ASN A 442 28.29 -18.00 -30.29
CA ASN A 442 28.68 -19.40 -30.28
C ASN A 442 28.41 -20.08 -31.64
N LYS A 443 27.21 -19.92 -32.18
CA LYS A 443 26.79 -20.45 -33.49
C LYS A 443 27.69 -19.95 -34.63
N LYS A 444 28.08 -18.66 -34.65
CA LYS A 444 29.03 -18.11 -35.62
C LYS A 444 30.42 -18.75 -35.48
N ARG A 445 30.91 -18.90 -34.25
CA ARG A 445 32.21 -19.54 -33.97
C ARG A 445 32.24 -21.00 -34.41
N ASP A 446 31.16 -21.75 -34.16
CA ASP A 446 31.04 -23.14 -34.57
C ASP A 446 30.98 -23.30 -36.10
N LEU A 447 30.23 -22.44 -36.80
CA LEU A 447 30.19 -22.41 -38.27
C LEU A 447 31.57 -22.10 -38.88
N LEU A 448 32.29 -21.12 -38.33
CA LEU A 448 33.66 -20.82 -38.76
C LEU A 448 34.63 -21.98 -38.46
N ASN A 449 34.52 -22.65 -37.30
CA ASN A 449 35.34 -23.83 -36.98
C ASN A 449 35.10 -24.99 -37.97
N HIS A 450 33.86 -25.23 -38.40
CA HIS A 450 33.56 -26.23 -39.44
C HIS A 450 34.17 -25.83 -40.79
N SER A 451 34.10 -24.54 -41.17
CA SER A 451 34.73 -24.03 -42.39
C SER A 451 36.25 -24.18 -42.37
N PHE A 452 36.89 -23.85 -41.23
CA PHE A 452 38.33 -24.00 -41.04
C PHE A 452 38.77 -25.46 -41.21
N GLU A 453 38.04 -26.42 -40.62
CA GLU A 453 38.37 -27.83 -40.79
C GLU A 453 38.19 -28.30 -42.24
N LEU A 454 37.11 -27.92 -42.92
CA LEU A 454 36.91 -28.29 -44.33
C LEU A 454 38.02 -27.73 -45.22
N HIS A 455 38.33 -26.44 -45.13
CA HIS A 455 39.44 -25.83 -45.88
C HIS A 455 40.78 -26.52 -45.58
N ARG A 456 41.06 -26.84 -44.31
CA ARG A 456 42.27 -27.58 -43.91
C ARG A 456 42.33 -28.99 -44.51
N GLN A 457 41.20 -29.70 -44.63
CA GLN A 457 41.13 -31.01 -45.28
C GLN A 457 41.30 -30.90 -46.80
N LEU A 458 40.73 -29.89 -47.44
CA LEU A 458 40.93 -29.60 -48.86
C LEU A 458 42.40 -29.24 -49.17
N GLU A 459 43.05 -28.43 -48.33
CA GLU A 459 44.46 -28.06 -48.46
C GLU A 459 45.40 -29.28 -48.29
N LYS A 460 45.14 -30.14 -47.30
CA LYS A 460 45.85 -31.43 -47.15
C LYS A 460 45.70 -32.33 -48.37
N CYS A 461 44.47 -32.55 -48.83
CA CYS A 461 44.19 -33.39 -49.99
C CYS A 461 44.82 -32.81 -51.27
N MET A 462 44.70 -31.49 -51.50
CA MET A 462 45.32 -30.83 -52.65
C MET A 462 46.84 -31.04 -52.67
N LYS A 463 47.49 -30.87 -51.51
CA LYS A 463 48.94 -31.09 -51.37
C LYS A 463 49.31 -32.56 -51.58
N TRP A 464 48.60 -33.49 -50.96
CA TRP A 464 48.84 -34.92 -51.15
C TRP A 464 48.69 -35.33 -52.62
N CYS A 465 47.69 -34.79 -53.33
CA CYS A 465 47.54 -34.98 -54.77
C CYS A 465 48.75 -34.44 -55.57
N ASP A 466 49.29 -33.26 -55.21
CA ASP A 466 50.47 -32.70 -55.88
C ASP A 466 51.75 -33.49 -55.58
N ASP A 467 51.97 -33.89 -54.32
CA ASP A 467 53.08 -34.73 -53.90
C ASP A 467 53.03 -36.10 -54.61
N GLY A 468 51.83 -36.68 -54.79
CA GLY A 468 51.61 -37.93 -55.53
C GLY A 468 51.81 -37.81 -57.05
N ILE A 469 51.34 -36.72 -57.67
CA ILE A 469 51.63 -36.41 -59.08
C ILE A 469 53.14 -36.19 -59.27
N TYR A 470 53.79 -35.49 -58.33
CA TYR A 470 55.23 -35.25 -58.36
C TYR A 470 56.05 -36.53 -58.19
N LEU A 471 55.65 -37.43 -57.28
CA LEU A 471 56.24 -38.76 -57.14
C LEU A 471 56.19 -39.53 -58.47
N LEU A 472 55.01 -39.63 -59.09
CA LEU A 472 54.84 -40.31 -60.38
C LEU A 472 55.68 -39.68 -61.51
N ALA A 473 55.79 -38.35 -61.55
CA ALA A 473 56.58 -37.62 -62.54
C ALA A 473 58.11 -37.77 -62.30
N SER A 474 58.52 -37.97 -61.05
CA SER A 474 59.94 -38.08 -60.65
C SER A 474 60.51 -39.49 -60.81
N GLN A 475 59.68 -40.52 -61.04
CA GLN A 475 60.17 -41.90 -61.17
C GLN A 475 61.05 -42.09 -62.43
N PRO A 476 62.33 -42.48 -62.28
CA PRO A 476 63.28 -42.58 -63.39
C PRO A 476 62.91 -43.71 -64.35
N VAL A 477 62.36 -43.35 -65.52
CA VAL A 477 61.79 -44.27 -66.52
C VAL A 477 62.75 -45.40 -66.91
N ASP A 478 64.04 -45.10 -67.09
CA ASP A 478 65.03 -46.10 -67.50
C ASP A 478 65.34 -47.13 -66.42
N LYS A 479 65.37 -46.71 -65.14
CA LYS A 479 65.56 -47.63 -64.01
C LYS A 479 64.33 -48.52 -63.79
N CYS A 480 63.14 -47.99 -64.04
CA CYS A 480 61.87 -48.71 -63.91
C CYS A 480 61.68 -49.84 -64.96
N GLN A 481 62.64 -50.07 -65.87
CA GLN A 481 62.59 -51.14 -66.87
C GLN A 481 63.23 -52.46 -66.41
N SER A 482 64.05 -52.45 -65.34
CA SER A 482 64.49 -53.69 -64.67
C SER A 482 63.43 -54.20 -63.69
N GLN A 483 63.53 -55.46 -63.28
CA GLN A 483 62.65 -56.02 -62.25
C GLN A 483 62.83 -55.26 -60.93
N ASP A 484 64.06 -55.23 -60.40
CA ASP A 484 64.40 -54.57 -59.13
C ASP A 484 63.96 -53.09 -59.10
N GLY A 485 64.11 -52.39 -60.22
CA GLY A 485 63.72 -50.98 -60.36
C GLY A 485 62.22 -50.77 -60.50
N ALA A 486 61.48 -51.75 -61.04
CA ALA A 486 60.01 -51.74 -61.03
C ALA A 486 59.43 -52.11 -59.65
N GLU A 487 60.11 -52.98 -58.91
CA GLU A 487 59.74 -53.36 -57.53
C GLU A 487 60.02 -52.22 -56.54
N ALA A 488 61.18 -51.55 -56.62
CA ALA A 488 61.47 -50.36 -55.83
C ALA A 488 60.46 -49.22 -56.10
N ALA A 489 60.16 -48.96 -57.39
CA ALA A 489 59.16 -47.96 -57.80
C ALA A 489 57.72 -48.33 -57.41
N LEU A 490 57.44 -49.58 -57.05
CA LEU A 490 56.17 -49.98 -56.43
C LEU A 490 56.19 -49.74 -54.92
N GLN A 491 57.29 -50.09 -54.25
CA GLN A 491 57.45 -49.87 -52.81
C GLN A 491 57.37 -48.39 -52.44
N GLU A 492 57.94 -47.49 -53.25
CA GLU A 492 57.79 -46.02 -53.11
C GLU A 492 56.32 -45.58 -53.17
N ILE A 493 55.53 -46.16 -54.09
CA ILE A 493 54.11 -45.83 -54.25
C ILE A 493 53.27 -46.40 -53.11
N GLU A 494 53.54 -47.65 -52.70
CA GLU A 494 52.81 -48.30 -51.60
C GLU A 494 53.11 -47.58 -50.27
N GLN A 495 54.36 -47.20 -50.01
CA GLN A 495 54.72 -46.35 -48.86
C GLN A 495 54.06 -44.95 -48.92
N PHE A 496 53.93 -44.34 -50.10
CA PHE A 496 53.26 -43.05 -50.26
C PHE A 496 51.74 -43.12 -49.98
N LEU A 497 51.09 -44.23 -50.35
CA LEU A 497 49.68 -44.48 -50.05
C LEU A 497 49.47 -44.76 -48.55
N ASP A 498 50.30 -45.61 -47.95
CA ASP A 498 50.23 -45.94 -46.51
C ASP A 498 50.44 -44.71 -45.61
N LEU A 499 51.28 -43.76 -46.02
CA LEU A 499 51.47 -42.47 -45.35
C LEU A 499 50.42 -41.40 -45.74
N GLY A 500 49.56 -41.71 -46.70
CA GLY A 500 48.66 -40.77 -47.36
C GLY A 500 47.21 -40.82 -46.91
N ASP A 501 46.73 -41.96 -46.39
CA ASP A 501 45.30 -42.26 -46.20
C ASP A 501 44.54 -41.21 -45.36
N ASP A 502 45.15 -40.69 -44.29
CA ASP A 502 44.60 -39.60 -43.44
C ASP A 502 44.43 -38.23 -44.16
N ASN A 503 44.95 -38.08 -45.38
CA ASN A 503 44.81 -36.86 -46.20
C ASN A 503 43.77 -37.03 -47.32
N LYS A 504 43.16 -38.21 -47.46
CA LYS A 504 42.17 -38.51 -48.49
C LYS A 504 40.80 -37.93 -48.12
N LEU A 505 40.16 -37.26 -49.07
CA LEU A 505 38.76 -36.84 -48.92
C LEU A 505 37.84 -38.06 -48.92
N ARG A 506 36.94 -38.09 -47.93
CA ARG A 506 35.79 -38.99 -47.85
C ARG A 506 34.84 -38.78 -49.03
N GLU A 507 33.88 -39.68 -49.21
CA GLU A 507 32.88 -39.55 -50.27
C GLU A 507 32.17 -38.19 -50.23
N LEU A 508 31.91 -37.60 -51.40
CA LEU A 508 31.16 -36.35 -51.53
C LEU A 508 29.79 -36.40 -50.82
N SER A 509 29.12 -37.56 -50.87
CA SER A 509 27.87 -37.85 -50.15
C SER A 509 27.95 -37.58 -48.64
N TYR A 510 29.10 -37.89 -48.03
CA TYR A 510 29.38 -37.70 -46.61
C TYR A 510 29.76 -36.25 -46.34
N LEU A 511 30.69 -35.68 -47.12
CA LEU A 511 31.16 -34.29 -46.95
C LEU A 511 30.03 -33.27 -47.17
N SER A 512 29.17 -33.48 -48.18
CA SER A 512 27.99 -32.63 -48.43
C SER A 512 26.99 -32.62 -47.29
N LYS A 513 26.99 -33.64 -46.42
CA LYS A 513 26.12 -33.75 -45.26
C LYS A 513 26.78 -33.29 -43.96
N GLU A 514 28.08 -33.57 -43.78
CA GLU A 514 28.85 -33.16 -42.61
C GLU A 514 29.03 -31.63 -42.56
N PHE A 515 29.14 -30.99 -43.73
CA PHE A 515 29.37 -29.55 -43.88
C PHE A 515 28.16 -28.79 -44.48
N GLU A 516 26.96 -29.38 -44.44
CA GLU A 516 25.73 -28.84 -45.06
C GLU A 516 25.49 -27.36 -44.70
N ALA A 517 25.68 -27.00 -43.42
CA ALA A 517 25.42 -25.66 -42.89
C ALA A 517 26.44 -24.58 -43.30
N ILE A 518 27.52 -24.92 -44.03
CA ILE A 518 28.57 -23.97 -44.43
C ILE A 518 28.74 -23.80 -45.94
N PHE A 519 28.02 -24.56 -46.78
CA PHE A 519 28.24 -24.53 -48.22
C PHE A 519 27.75 -23.25 -48.91
N THR A 520 28.67 -22.56 -49.57
CA THR A 520 28.37 -21.65 -50.69
C THR A 520 28.54 -22.40 -52.02
N GLU A 521 28.01 -21.84 -53.10
CA GLU A 521 28.17 -22.38 -54.47
C GLU A 521 29.66 -22.48 -54.85
N GLU A 522 30.45 -21.45 -54.54
CA GLU A 522 31.90 -21.41 -54.75
C GLU A 522 32.66 -22.47 -53.95
N LEU A 523 32.32 -22.66 -52.66
CA LEU A 523 32.96 -23.65 -51.80
C LEU A 523 32.65 -25.08 -52.27
N MET A 524 31.42 -25.33 -52.68
CA MET A 524 30.99 -26.62 -53.23
C MET A 524 31.71 -26.93 -54.55
N GLU A 525 31.84 -25.93 -55.45
CA GLU A 525 32.62 -26.07 -56.68
C GLU A 525 34.12 -26.33 -56.40
N HIS A 526 34.68 -25.70 -55.36
CA HIS A 526 36.05 -25.97 -54.91
C HIS A 526 36.22 -27.41 -54.39
N VAL A 527 35.31 -27.90 -53.53
CA VAL A 527 35.31 -29.30 -53.05
C VAL A 527 35.26 -30.28 -54.23
N GLN A 528 34.40 -30.05 -55.24
CA GLN A 528 34.35 -30.89 -56.44
C GLN A 528 35.67 -30.88 -57.22
N LYS A 529 36.32 -29.72 -57.38
CA LYS A 529 37.62 -29.62 -58.05
C LYS A 529 38.71 -30.42 -57.34
N VAL A 530 38.76 -30.37 -56.01
CA VAL A 530 39.73 -31.15 -55.22
C VAL A 530 39.41 -32.65 -55.28
N PHE A 531 38.15 -33.05 -55.16
CA PHE A 531 37.75 -34.46 -55.25
C PHE A 531 38.03 -35.06 -56.65
N GLN A 532 37.85 -34.27 -57.73
CA GLN A 532 38.23 -34.71 -59.07
C GLN A 532 39.76 -34.82 -59.22
N LYS A 533 40.54 -33.93 -58.60
CA LYS A 533 42.02 -34.01 -58.57
C LYS A 533 42.49 -35.28 -57.86
N GLN A 534 41.87 -35.63 -56.73
CA GLN A 534 42.09 -36.90 -56.02
C GLN A 534 41.82 -38.11 -56.92
N ASN A 535 40.64 -38.19 -57.53
CA ASN A 535 40.27 -39.32 -58.39
C ASN A 535 41.22 -39.46 -59.60
N ASN A 536 41.65 -38.34 -60.19
CA ASN A 536 42.64 -38.33 -61.27
C ASN A 536 44.02 -38.84 -60.80
N MET A 537 44.49 -38.42 -59.62
CA MET A 537 45.75 -38.88 -59.04
C MET A 537 45.69 -40.38 -58.72
N GLU A 538 44.60 -40.87 -58.14
CA GLU A 538 44.42 -42.30 -57.83
C GLU A 538 44.38 -43.15 -59.10
N GLU A 539 43.70 -42.69 -60.16
CA GLU A 539 43.69 -43.38 -61.46
C GLU A 539 45.09 -43.39 -62.10
N MET A 540 45.87 -42.32 -61.97
CA MET A 540 47.27 -42.26 -62.42
C MET A 540 48.17 -43.22 -61.63
N ILE A 541 48.04 -43.26 -60.30
CA ILE A 541 48.76 -44.20 -59.44
C ILE A 541 48.38 -45.65 -59.80
N GLN A 542 47.09 -45.96 -59.95
CA GLN A 542 46.63 -47.31 -60.29
C GLN A 542 47.14 -47.75 -61.67
N LYS A 543 47.09 -46.87 -62.69
CA LYS A 543 47.69 -47.11 -64.01
C LYS A 543 49.19 -47.37 -63.91
N ARG A 544 49.91 -46.62 -63.07
CA ARG A 544 51.36 -46.81 -62.84
C ARG A 544 51.64 -48.14 -62.15
N GLN A 545 50.94 -48.47 -61.06
CA GLN A 545 51.08 -49.74 -60.35
C GLN A 545 50.81 -50.93 -61.28
N VAL A 546 49.75 -50.89 -62.09
CA VAL A 546 49.44 -51.95 -63.08
C VAL A 546 50.54 -52.07 -64.15
N SER A 547 51.20 -50.97 -64.52
CA SER A 547 52.34 -50.98 -65.44
C SER A 547 53.59 -51.61 -64.79
N LEU A 548 53.96 -51.16 -63.59
CA LEU A 548 55.13 -51.66 -62.86
C LEU A 548 54.97 -53.14 -62.45
N LYS A 549 53.79 -53.56 -61.97
CA LYS A 549 53.50 -54.97 -61.67
C LYS A 549 53.59 -55.86 -62.93
N LYS A 550 53.31 -55.33 -64.12
CA LYS A 550 53.55 -56.00 -65.43
C LYS A 550 55.00 -55.96 -65.90
N LEU A 551 55.85 -55.10 -65.34
CA LEU A 551 57.28 -55.04 -65.64
C LEU A 551 58.06 -56.01 -64.75
N ALA A 552 57.77 -56.03 -63.45
CA ALA A 552 58.32 -57.02 -62.50
C ALA A 552 57.97 -58.46 -62.89
N ALA A 553 56.75 -58.72 -63.38
CA ALA A 553 56.27 -60.07 -63.72
C ALA A 553 56.78 -60.66 -65.07
N LYS A 554 57.81 -60.08 -65.72
CA LYS A 554 58.27 -60.52 -67.06
C LYS A 554 59.24 -61.70 -67.03
N GLN A 555 58.71 -62.94 -67.08
CA GLN A 555 59.43 -64.04 -67.75
C GLN A 555 59.22 -64.01 -69.28
N THR A 556 60.06 -64.74 -70.02
CA THR A 556 60.19 -64.66 -71.49
C THR A 556 59.24 -65.57 -72.29
N ARG A 557 58.93 -65.10 -73.51
CA ARG A 557 58.04 -65.59 -74.60
C ARG A 557 58.38 -66.99 -75.17
N PRO A 558 57.55 -67.65 -76.05
CA PRO A 558 56.63 -67.13 -77.13
C PRO A 558 55.16 -67.66 -77.01
N VAL A 559 54.21 -67.75 -77.97
CA VAL A 559 54.15 -67.87 -79.47
C VAL A 559 52.92 -67.09 -80.07
N GLN A 560 52.71 -67.21 -81.39
CA GLN A 560 51.70 -66.64 -82.33
C GLN A 560 50.46 -67.55 -82.57
N PRO A 561 49.52 -67.29 -83.54
CA PRO A 561 48.78 -66.06 -83.97
C PRO A 561 47.25 -66.30 -84.24
N VAL A 562 46.51 -65.29 -84.76
CA VAL A 562 45.48 -65.29 -85.86
C VAL A 562 44.49 -64.07 -85.74
N ALA A 563 43.81 -63.68 -86.83
CA ALA A 563 42.91 -62.51 -87.00
C ALA A 563 41.46 -62.97 -87.41
N PRO A 564 40.44 -62.14 -87.80
CA PRO A 564 40.39 -60.68 -88.09
C PRO A 564 39.12 -59.91 -87.57
N ARG A 565 38.82 -58.76 -88.20
CA ARG A 565 37.68 -57.79 -88.03
C ARG A 565 36.33 -58.33 -88.64
N PRO A 566 35.14 -57.63 -88.68
CA PRO A 566 34.86 -56.18 -88.45
C PRO A 566 33.51 -55.74 -87.80
N GLU A 567 33.30 -54.42 -87.87
CA GLU A 567 32.17 -53.50 -87.58
C GLU A 567 30.70 -53.94 -87.90
N GLY A 568 29.69 -53.27 -87.30
CA GLY A 568 28.26 -53.43 -87.66
C GLY A 568 27.25 -52.47 -86.99
N TYR A 569 26.60 -51.60 -87.78
CA TYR A 569 25.78 -50.42 -87.44
C TYR A 569 24.28 -50.63 -87.01
N LEU A 570 23.74 -49.66 -86.24
CA LEU A 570 22.42 -48.95 -86.35
C LEU A 570 21.01 -49.57 -86.06
N LYS A 571 20.18 -48.70 -85.42
CA LYS A 571 18.73 -48.38 -85.64
C LYS A 571 17.55 -49.19 -85.03
N SER A 572 16.87 -48.55 -84.06
CA SER A 572 15.54 -47.89 -84.17
C SER A 572 14.19 -48.66 -84.03
N SER A 573 13.24 -47.98 -83.34
CA SER A 573 11.76 -47.98 -83.48
C SER A 573 10.86 -48.72 -82.46
N CYS A 574 9.79 -48.00 -82.07
CA CYS A 574 8.63 -48.37 -81.23
C CYS A 574 7.63 -49.31 -81.98
N PRO A 575 6.44 -49.76 -81.46
CA PRO A 575 5.35 -48.90 -80.89
C PRO A 575 4.25 -49.51 -79.95
N TYR A 576 3.30 -48.64 -79.50
CA TYR A 576 1.88 -48.90 -79.08
C TYR A 576 1.58 -49.88 -77.91
N SER A 577 0.44 -49.88 -77.17
CA SER A 577 -0.78 -49.03 -76.98
C SER A 577 -1.42 -49.44 -75.62
N GLY A 578 -2.39 -48.77 -74.96
CA GLY A 578 -3.16 -47.52 -75.19
C GLY A 578 -4.46 -47.51 -74.32
N LEU A 579 -5.33 -46.48 -74.48
CA LEU A 579 -6.72 -46.34 -73.93
C LEU A 579 -6.83 -46.05 -72.39
N GLN A 580 -7.82 -45.31 -71.84
CA GLN A 580 -9.06 -44.64 -72.34
C GLN A 580 -9.44 -43.44 -71.38
N ILE A 581 -9.83 -42.23 -71.86
CA ILE A 581 -11.21 -41.66 -72.05
C ILE A 581 -11.96 -41.28 -70.74
N GLU A 582 -12.77 -40.21 -70.53
CA GLU A 582 -13.13 -38.86 -71.12
C GLU A 582 -14.16 -38.22 -70.10
N SER A 583 -14.59 -36.93 -70.07
CA SER A 583 -14.11 -35.60 -70.51
C SER A 583 -15.05 -34.45 -69.95
N GLU A 584 -14.61 -33.18 -69.98
CA GLU A 584 -15.28 -31.94 -70.50
C GLU A 584 -16.79 -31.59 -70.21
N ASP A 585 -17.27 -30.33 -70.10
CA ASP A 585 -16.66 -28.98 -69.93
C ASP A 585 -17.70 -27.83 -69.64
N SER A 586 -17.26 -26.64 -69.16
CA SER A 586 -17.86 -25.26 -69.35
C SER A 586 -19.32 -24.90 -68.86
N SER A 587 -19.80 -23.64 -68.69
CA SER A 587 -19.25 -22.28 -68.34
C SER A 587 -20.38 -21.20 -68.12
N SER A 588 -20.11 -20.11 -67.34
CA SER A 588 -20.76 -18.73 -67.33
C SER A 588 -22.27 -18.55 -66.97
N SER A 589 -22.85 -17.36 -66.63
CA SER A 589 -22.45 -16.20 -65.77
C SER A 589 -23.67 -15.26 -65.39
N ASP A 590 -23.53 -14.43 -64.33
CA ASP A 590 -24.12 -13.08 -64.05
C ASP A 590 -25.63 -12.72 -63.69
N ASN A 591 -25.80 -12.13 -62.48
CA ASN A 591 -26.42 -10.80 -62.11
C ASN A 591 -27.91 -10.46 -61.68
N HIS A 592 -27.97 -9.72 -60.54
CA HIS A 592 -28.84 -8.56 -60.10
C HIS A 592 -30.29 -8.63 -59.51
N ALA A 593 -30.62 -7.69 -58.58
CA ALA A 593 -31.83 -7.58 -57.70
C ALA A 593 -32.79 -6.37 -58.03
N ILE A 594 -33.64 -5.69 -57.21
CA ILE A 594 -33.72 -5.30 -55.75
C ILE A 594 -35.12 -4.67 -55.39
N ARG A 595 -35.66 -4.74 -54.13
CA ARG A 595 -36.56 -3.74 -53.38
C ARG A 595 -37.43 -4.38 -52.23
N ARG A 596 -37.54 -3.85 -50.97
CA ARG A 596 -38.34 -2.73 -50.33
C ARG A 596 -39.86 -3.06 -50.04
N VAL A 597 -40.64 -2.59 -49.01
CA VAL A 597 -40.54 -1.45 -48.02
C VAL A 597 -41.55 -1.48 -46.79
N ASN A 598 -41.20 -0.86 -45.63
CA ASN A 598 -42.01 -0.25 -44.48
C ASN A 598 -43.09 -1.06 -43.65
N VAL A 599 -43.79 -0.62 -42.54
CA VAL A 599 -44.02 0.71 -41.85
C VAL A 599 -44.62 0.66 -40.38
N ARG A 600 -44.47 1.74 -39.53
CA ARG A 600 -45.29 2.23 -38.34
C ARG A 600 -45.23 1.51 -36.94
N LYS A 601 -45.61 2.09 -35.74
CA LYS A 601 -45.77 3.48 -35.14
C LYS A 601 -46.30 3.42 -33.66
N MET A 602 -46.13 4.51 -32.83
CA MET A 602 -47.03 5.03 -31.72
C MET A 602 -46.69 4.66 -30.24
N LYS A 603 -47.17 5.32 -29.14
CA LYS A 603 -47.06 6.72 -28.59
C LYS A 603 -47.61 6.78 -27.10
N SER A 604 -47.79 7.97 -26.47
CA SER A 604 -48.39 8.32 -25.13
C SER A 604 -47.54 8.11 -23.84
N GLU A 605 -47.42 9.00 -22.82
CA GLU A 605 -48.14 10.23 -22.32
C GLU A 605 -49.38 9.95 -21.41
N ILE A 606 -49.70 10.59 -20.25
CA ILE A 606 -49.26 11.85 -19.53
C ILE A 606 -49.69 11.86 -18.00
N ASN A 607 -49.22 12.87 -17.22
CA ASN A 607 -49.82 13.53 -15.99
C ASN A 607 -49.67 12.93 -14.56
N GLU A 608 -49.34 13.68 -13.47
CA GLU A 608 -49.96 14.82 -12.68
C GLU A 608 -50.99 14.34 -11.58
N MET A 609 -51.28 14.99 -10.42
CA MET A 609 -51.03 16.35 -9.88
C MET A 609 -51.01 16.40 -8.31
N GLN A 610 -50.61 17.56 -7.75
CA GLN A 610 -50.66 18.08 -6.34
C GLN A 610 -51.89 17.71 -5.45
N GLN A 611 -51.75 17.83 -4.11
CA GLN A 611 -52.37 18.91 -3.28
C GLN A 611 -51.88 18.95 -1.79
N SER A 612 -52.47 19.80 -0.92
CA SER A 612 -51.80 20.35 0.28
C SER A 612 -52.72 20.95 1.39
N ARG A 613 -52.14 21.20 2.60
CA ARG A 613 -52.52 22.16 3.70
C ARG A 613 -53.09 21.63 5.05
N ASN A 614 -52.28 21.81 6.11
CA ASN A 614 -52.45 22.58 7.38
C ASN A 614 -53.71 22.48 8.30
N VAL A 615 -53.53 22.92 9.57
CA VAL A 615 -54.51 23.35 10.63
C VAL A 615 -54.98 22.21 11.59
N SER A 616 -54.98 22.30 12.95
CA SER A 616 -54.71 23.39 13.94
C SER A 616 -53.81 23.03 15.18
N VAL A 617 -54.26 23.26 16.44
CA VAL A 617 -53.46 23.46 17.69
C VAL A 617 -54.02 22.81 19.00
N THR A 618 -55.22 22.21 19.03
CA THR A 618 -55.61 21.25 20.11
C THR A 618 -55.32 19.75 19.95
N ASP A 619 -55.11 19.15 18.78
CA ASP A 619 -54.52 19.69 17.56
C ASP A 619 -52.98 19.71 17.70
N ASP A 620 -52.38 20.35 18.72
CA ASP A 620 -50.91 20.31 18.89
C ASP A 620 -50.43 18.99 19.49
N GLU A 621 -51.01 18.46 20.58
CA GLU A 621 -50.58 17.15 21.09
C GLU A 621 -51.03 16.01 20.17
N GLU A 622 -52.20 16.14 19.54
CA GLU A 622 -52.66 15.21 18.50
C GLU A 622 -51.80 15.30 17.23
N ASN A 623 -51.39 16.51 16.77
CA ASN A 623 -50.41 16.65 15.69
C ASN A 623 -49.02 16.23 16.13
N LEU A 624 -48.60 16.36 17.39
CA LEU A 624 -47.33 15.83 17.86
C LEU A 624 -47.35 14.30 17.91
N ALA A 625 -48.49 13.67 18.22
CA ALA A 625 -48.69 12.23 18.09
C ALA A 625 -48.72 11.79 16.61
N VAL A 626 -49.42 12.54 15.75
CA VAL A 626 -49.45 12.30 14.29
C VAL A 626 -48.08 12.55 13.66
N LEU A 627 -47.31 13.55 14.09
CA LEU A 627 -45.96 13.85 13.61
C LEU A 627 -44.96 12.79 14.10
N ARG A 628 -45.01 12.38 15.37
CA ARG A 628 -44.31 11.18 15.86
C ARG A 628 -44.62 9.96 15.00
N LYS A 629 -45.91 9.75 14.66
CA LYS A 629 -46.33 8.66 13.76
C LYS A 629 -45.85 8.84 12.32
N HIS A 630 -45.75 10.05 11.79
CA HIS A 630 -45.14 10.31 10.47
C HIS A 630 -43.63 10.01 10.49
N VAL A 631 -42.89 10.43 11.52
CA VAL A 631 -41.46 10.10 11.67
C VAL A 631 -41.25 8.60 11.85
N MET A 632 -42.16 7.92 12.57
CA MET A 632 -42.13 6.47 12.74
C MET A 632 -42.40 5.74 11.42
N ASN A 633 -43.43 6.16 10.68
CA ASN A 633 -43.73 5.65 9.36
C ASN A 633 -42.56 5.90 8.40
N GLU A 634 -41.95 7.10 8.39
CA GLU A 634 -40.79 7.38 7.54
C GLU A 634 -39.58 6.51 7.93
N LEU A 635 -39.29 6.36 9.22
CA LEU A 635 -38.22 5.47 9.71
C LEU A 635 -38.42 4.05 9.17
N LEU A 636 -39.63 3.51 9.31
CA LEU A 636 -40.02 2.13 9.00
C LEU A 636 -40.17 1.88 7.49
N GLU A 637 -40.83 2.77 6.74
CA GLU A 637 -40.95 2.68 5.28
C GLU A 637 -39.58 2.82 4.62
N THR A 638 -38.75 3.77 5.08
CA THR A 638 -37.37 3.91 4.56
C THR A 638 -36.39 2.88 5.13
N GLU A 639 -36.77 2.11 6.15
CA GLU A 639 -36.07 0.90 6.59
C GLU A 639 -36.37 -0.27 5.65
N ARG A 640 -37.64 -0.52 5.37
CA ARG A 640 -38.08 -1.56 4.41
C ARG A 640 -37.47 -1.34 3.03
N ALA A 641 -37.55 -0.09 2.52
CA ALA A 641 -36.93 0.27 1.25
C ALA A 641 -35.39 0.09 1.29
N TYR A 642 -34.72 0.45 2.39
CA TYR A 642 -33.28 0.24 2.53
C TYR A 642 -32.91 -1.26 2.53
N VAL A 643 -33.65 -2.09 3.26
CA VAL A 643 -33.47 -3.56 3.29
C VAL A 643 -33.69 -4.18 1.91
N GLU A 644 -34.72 -3.76 1.18
CA GLU A 644 -35.00 -4.19 -0.19
C GLU A 644 -33.91 -3.75 -1.17
N GLU A 645 -33.46 -2.49 -1.10
CA GLU A 645 -32.38 -1.97 -1.94
C GLU A 645 -31.04 -2.67 -1.68
N LEU A 646 -30.73 -3.03 -0.44
CA LEU A 646 -29.55 -3.85 -0.13
C LEU A 646 -29.67 -5.26 -0.74
N LEU A 647 -30.85 -5.88 -0.66
CA LEU A 647 -31.08 -7.21 -1.25
C LEU A 647 -30.90 -7.16 -2.77
N CYS A 648 -31.45 -6.15 -3.45
CA CYS A 648 -31.27 -5.95 -4.89
C CYS A 648 -29.81 -5.75 -5.30
N VAL A 649 -28.95 -5.17 -4.44
CA VAL A 649 -27.50 -5.13 -4.69
C VAL A 649 -26.85 -6.50 -4.52
N LEU A 650 -27.19 -7.21 -3.43
CA LEU A 650 -26.57 -8.47 -3.07
C LEU A 650 -26.95 -9.61 -4.03
N GLU A 651 -28.23 -9.78 -4.36
CA GLU A 651 -28.67 -10.77 -5.35
C GLU A 651 -28.37 -10.31 -6.79
N GLY A 652 -28.62 -9.03 -7.10
CA GLY A 652 -28.55 -8.50 -8.45
C GLY A 652 -27.16 -8.20 -9.00
N TYR A 653 -26.15 -8.02 -8.14
CA TYR A 653 -24.75 -7.81 -8.55
C TYR A 653 -23.79 -8.72 -7.81
N ALA A 654 -23.87 -8.82 -6.47
CA ALA A 654 -22.87 -9.57 -5.70
C ALA A 654 -22.96 -11.09 -5.89
N ALA A 655 -24.16 -11.65 -6.07
CA ALA A 655 -24.35 -13.06 -6.43
C ALA A 655 -24.11 -13.30 -7.94
N GLU A 656 -24.45 -12.35 -8.80
CA GLU A 656 -24.15 -12.43 -10.23
C GLU A 656 -22.64 -12.48 -10.54
N MET A 657 -21.78 -11.96 -9.66
CA MET A 657 -20.31 -12.14 -9.79
C MET A 657 -19.87 -13.61 -9.66
N ASP A 658 -20.64 -14.44 -8.96
CA ASP A 658 -20.37 -15.88 -8.82
C ASP A 658 -21.15 -16.73 -9.86
N ASN A 659 -22.01 -16.11 -10.67
CA ASN A 659 -22.82 -16.80 -11.67
C ASN A 659 -21.96 -17.25 -12.87
N PRO A 660 -21.84 -18.55 -13.18
CA PRO A 660 -21.03 -19.05 -14.29
C PRO A 660 -21.45 -18.51 -15.67
N LEU A 661 -22.72 -18.09 -15.83
CA LEU A 661 -23.22 -17.48 -17.07
C LEU A 661 -22.69 -16.04 -17.25
N MET A 662 -22.39 -15.34 -16.15
CA MET A 662 -21.92 -13.95 -16.14
C MET A 662 -20.40 -13.81 -16.15
N ALA A 663 -19.67 -14.87 -15.78
CA ALA A 663 -18.21 -14.88 -15.66
C ALA A 663 -17.46 -14.34 -16.90
N HIS A 664 -18.01 -14.52 -18.10
CA HIS A 664 -17.43 -14.01 -19.35
C HIS A 664 -17.53 -12.48 -19.55
N LEU A 665 -18.30 -11.77 -18.71
CA LEU A 665 -18.45 -10.32 -18.73
C LEU A 665 -17.58 -9.61 -17.67
N ILE A 666 -17.08 -10.37 -16.69
CA ILE A 666 -16.26 -9.85 -15.58
C ILE A 666 -14.89 -9.47 -16.12
N SER A 667 -14.46 -8.22 -15.87
CA SER A 667 -13.14 -7.76 -16.31
C SER A 667 -12.02 -8.34 -15.42
N PRO A 668 -10.79 -8.52 -15.94
CA PRO A 668 -9.67 -9.02 -15.14
C PRO A 668 -9.38 -8.16 -13.89
N GLY A 669 -9.69 -6.86 -13.93
CA GLY A 669 -9.57 -5.95 -12.79
C GLY A 669 -10.64 -6.13 -11.70
N LEU A 670 -11.75 -6.82 -11.99
CA LEU A 670 -12.88 -7.08 -11.08
C LEU A 670 -12.88 -8.52 -10.54
N GLN A 671 -12.23 -9.45 -11.24
CA GLN A 671 -12.13 -10.86 -10.87
C GLN A 671 -11.65 -11.04 -9.42
N ASN A 672 -12.37 -11.84 -8.64
CA ASN A 672 -12.10 -12.14 -7.22
C ASN A 672 -12.10 -10.91 -6.27
N LYS A 673 -12.65 -9.75 -6.66
CA LYS A 673 -12.74 -8.54 -5.81
C LYS A 673 -14.13 -8.23 -5.26
N LYS A 674 -15.04 -9.22 -5.22
CA LYS A 674 -16.40 -9.11 -4.66
C LYS A 674 -16.39 -8.47 -3.26
N ASP A 675 -15.58 -8.99 -2.35
CA ASP A 675 -15.50 -8.53 -0.97
C ASP A 675 -14.94 -7.11 -0.84
N VAL A 676 -14.14 -6.65 -1.81
CA VAL A 676 -13.64 -5.27 -1.85
C VAL A 676 -14.72 -4.31 -2.35
N LEU A 677 -15.49 -4.71 -3.37
CA LEU A 677 -16.54 -3.88 -3.95
C LEU A 677 -17.75 -3.72 -3.02
N PHE A 678 -18.21 -4.81 -2.39
CA PHE A 678 -19.39 -4.80 -1.52
C PHE A 678 -19.07 -4.72 -0.03
N GLY A 679 -17.81 -4.88 0.39
CA GLY A 679 -17.42 -4.86 1.81
C GLY A 679 -18.22 -5.88 2.61
N ASN A 680 -18.73 -5.46 3.77
CA ASN A 680 -19.64 -6.24 4.61
C ASN A 680 -21.13 -5.88 4.41
N MET A 681 -21.55 -5.50 3.19
CA MET A 681 -22.95 -5.16 2.91
C MET A 681 -23.93 -6.29 3.28
N GLU A 682 -23.53 -7.55 3.18
CA GLU A 682 -24.35 -8.71 3.57
C GLU A 682 -24.57 -8.80 5.09
N GLU A 683 -23.57 -8.45 5.90
CA GLU A 683 -23.65 -8.37 7.35
C GLU A 683 -24.63 -7.27 7.79
N ILE A 684 -24.57 -6.11 7.12
CA ILE A 684 -25.51 -4.99 7.29
C ILE A 684 -26.92 -5.42 6.91
N TYR A 685 -27.11 -6.00 5.71
CA TYR A 685 -28.41 -6.49 5.26
C TYR A 685 -29.01 -7.51 6.24
N HIS A 686 -28.20 -8.45 6.76
CA HIS A 686 -28.68 -9.45 7.71
C HIS A 686 -29.11 -8.84 9.05
N PHE A 687 -28.37 -7.87 9.60
CA PHE A 687 -28.77 -7.15 10.81
C PHE A 687 -30.09 -6.40 10.59
N HIS A 688 -30.17 -5.59 9.54
CA HIS A 688 -31.36 -4.77 9.26
C HIS A 688 -32.60 -5.61 8.95
N ASN A 689 -32.51 -6.61 8.08
CA ASN A 689 -33.64 -7.47 7.71
C ASN A 689 -34.13 -8.40 8.84
N ARG A 690 -33.20 -9.03 9.58
CA ARG A 690 -33.57 -10.11 10.53
C ARG A 690 -33.84 -9.63 11.94
N ILE A 691 -33.30 -8.48 12.31
CA ILE A 691 -33.33 -7.93 13.68
C ILE A 691 -33.99 -6.55 13.65
N PHE A 692 -33.29 -5.54 13.14
CA PHE A 692 -33.63 -4.14 13.43
C PHE A 692 -34.97 -3.67 12.84
N LEU A 693 -35.32 -4.08 11.61
CA LEU A 693 -36.61 -3.77 11.00
C LEU A 693 -37.79 -4.31 11.83
N ARG A 694 -37.65 -5.50 12.43
CA ARG A 694 -38.72 -6.12 13.24
C ARG A 694 -38.88 -5.41 14.58
N GLU A 695 -37.76 -5.02 15.19
CA GLU A 695 -37.76 -4.27 16.44
C GLU A 695 -38.31 -2.85 16.23
N ILE A 696 -38.09 -2.22 15.07
CA ILE A 696 -38.78 -0.99 14.67
C ILE A 696 -40.31 -1.21 14.60
N GLU A 697 -40.77 -2.37 14.09
CA GLU A 697 -42.21 -2.68 14.00
C GLU A 697 -42.89 -2.81 15.38
N ASP A 698 -42.16 -3.21 16.43
CA ASP A 698 -42.70 -3.29 17.81
C ASP A 698 -43.02 -1.90 18.43
N TYR A 699 -42.43 -0.80 17.93
CA TYR A 699 -42.64 0.56 18.45
C TYR A 699 -43.72 1.37 17.69
N ILE A 700 -44.44 0.80 16.72
CA ILE A 700 -45.43 1.51 15.89
C ILE A 700 -46.50 2.24 16.72
N ASP A 701 -46.98 1.60 17.79
CA ASP A 701 -48.02 2.15 18.68
C ASP A 701 -47.46 3.04 19.81
N CYS A 702 -46.15 3.07 20.00
CA CYS A 702 -45.48 3.91 21.01
C CYS A 702 -44.22 4.65 20.49
N PRO A 703 -44.29 5.43 19.40
CA PRO A 703 -43.10 5.96 18.71
C PRO A 703 -42.11 6.74 19.57
N GLN A 704 -42.58 7.44 20.61
CA GLN A 704 -41.71 8.15 21.56
C GLN A 704 -40.71 7.25 22.30
N LEU A 705 -40.89 5.92 22.30
CA LEU A 705 -40.00 4.96 22.97
C LEU A 705 -38.94 4.33 22.04
N ILE A 706 -38.94 4.63 20.73
CA ILE A 706 -38.02 4.01 19.76
C ILE A 706 -36.53 4.19 20.11
N GLY A 707 -36.18 5.21 20.90
CA GLY A 707 -34.84 5.38 21.46
C GLY A 707 -34.33 4.14 22.20
N ARG A 708 -35.20 3.38 22.88
CA ARG A 708 -34.86 2.13 23.57
C ARG A 708 -34.38 1.06 22.59
N GLY A 709 -35.10 0.84 21.48
CA GLY A 709 -34.71 -0.11 20.43
C GLY A 709 -33.39 0.24 19.74
N PHE A 710 -33.12 1.54 19.53
CA PHE A 710 -31.80 1.99 19.07
C PHE A 710 -30.71 1.68 20.12
N LEU A 711 -30.94 1.98 21.41
CA LEU A 711 -29.98 1.77 22.49
C LEU A 711 -29.61 0.29 22.69
N GLU A 712 -30.59 -0.61 22.60
CA GLU A 712 -30.36 -2.07 22.67
C GLU A 712 -29.44 -2.60 21.55
N ARG A 713 -29.43 -1.93 20.38
CA ARG A 713 -28.65 -2.33 19.19
C ARG A 713 -27.40 -1.50 18.92
N MET A 714 -26.97 -0.62 19.83
CA MET A 714 -25.77 0.22 19.66
C MET A 714 -24.46 -0.55 19.41
N LYS A 715 -24.38 -1.81 19.85
CA LYS A 715 -23.23 -2.68 19.56
C LYS A 715 -23.26 -3.22 18.14
N ASP A 716 -24.45 -3.57 17.66
CA ASP A 716 -24.67 -4.15 16.33
C ASP A 716 -24.44 -3.10 15.23
N PHE A 717 -24.80 -1.83 15.47
CA PHE A 717 -24.49 -0.71 14.57
C PHE A 717 -22.99 -0.49 14.26
N LYS A 718 -22.05 -1.10 15.01
CA LYS A 718 -20.61 -1.01 14.71
C LYS A 718 -20.22 -1.65 13.37
N ILE A 719 -21.06 -2.49 12.78
CA ILE A 719 -20.85 -3.02 11.42
C ILE A 719 -20.72 -1.92 10.34
N TYR A 720 -21.26 -0.72 10.59
CA TYR A 720 -21.08 0.43 9.69
C TYR A 720 -19.65 0.98 9.68
N GLU A 721 -18.87 0.81 10.76
CA GLU A 721 -17.46 1.23 10.79
C GLU A 721 -16.66 0.44 9.74
N LYS A 722 -16.73 -0.89 9.80
CA LYS A 722 -16.14 -1.84 8.84
C LYS A 722 -16.55 -1.56 7.39
N TYR A 723 -17.78 -1.10 7.15
CA TYR A 723 -18.25 -0.72 5.81
C TYR A 723 -17.62 0.59 5.33
N CYS A 724 -17.69 1.64 6.16
CA CYS A 724 -17.19 2.97 5.82
C CYS A 724 -15.66 3.00 5.68
N GLN A 725 -14.92 2.23 6.51
CA GLN A 725 -13.50 1.96 6.34
C GLN A 725 -13.18 1.34 4.96
N ASN A 726 -14.06 0.48 4.43
CA ASN A 726 -13.88 -0.14 3.11
C ASN A 726 -14.35 0.74 1.95
N LYS A 727 -15.24 1.72 2.19
CA LYS A 727 -15.89 2.52 1.13
C LYS A 727 -14.90 3.21 0.16
N PRO A 728 -13.75 3.77 0.58
CA PRO A 728 -12.77 4.33 -0.36
C PRO A 728 -12.21 3.29 -1.35
N ARG A 729 -12.01 2.05 -0.90
CA ARG A 729 -11.48 0.95 -1.72
C ARG A 729 -12.53 0.43 -2.71
N SER A 730 -13.76 0.23 -2.23
CA SER A 730 -14.94 -0.06 -3.04
C SER A 730 -15.13 0.99 -4.16
N GLU A 731 -14.97 2.27 -3.82
CA GLU A 731 -15.13 3.37 -4.79
C GLU A 731 -13.96 3.51 -5.76
N SER A 732 -12.72 3.35 -5.30
CA SER A 732 -11.54 3.33 -6.17
C SER A 732 -11.61 2.17 -7.17
N LEU A 733 -12.02 0.98 -6.72
CA LEU A 733 -12.28 -0.16 -7.58
C LEU A 733 -13.40 0.13 -8.57
N TRP A 734 -14.55 0.66 -8.13
CA TRP A 734 -15.65 1.03 -9.01
C TRP A 734 -15.22 1.99 -10.13
N ARG A 735 -14.47 3.05 -9.81
CA ARG A 735 -13.94 4.00 -10.81
C ARG A 735 -13.00 3.34 -11.85
N GLN A 736 -12.35 2.22 -11.50
CA GLN A 736 -11.48 1.47 -12.42
C GLN A 736 -12.26 0.48 -13.32
N CYS A 737 -13.52 0.16 -13.00
CA CYS A 737 -14.29 -0.87 -13.71
C CYS A 737 -15.76 -0.53 -14.01
N SER A 738 -16.20 0.71 -13.82
CA SER A 738 -17.58 1.20 -14.07
C SER A 738 -18.11 0.80 -15.44
N ASP A 739 -17.24 0.84 -16.44
CA ASP A 739 -17.57 0.63 -17.85
C ASP A 739 -17.65 -0.85 -18.23
N SER A 740 -17.47 -1.77 -17.26
CA SER A 740 -17.57 -3.21 -17.47
C SER A 740 -18.96 -3.64 -17.92
N ALA A 741 -19.01 -4.44 -18.99
CA ALA A 741 -20.24 -5.05 -19.51
C ALA A 741 -20.99 -5.88 -18.46
N PHE A 742 -20.30 -6.42 -17.45
CA PHE A 742 -20.91 -7.10 -16.31
C PHE A 742 -21.93 -6.20 -15.58
N PHE A 743 -21.52 -4.97 -15.21
CA PHE A 743 -22.40 -4.05 -14.48
C PHE A 743 -23.54 -3.53 -15.34
N GLN A 744 -23.28 -3.30 -16.64
CA GLN A 744 -24.31 -2.90 -17.60
C GLN A 744 -25.40 -3.97 -17.73
N GLU A 745 -25.03 -5.25 -17.84
CA GLU A 745 -25.98 -6.36 -17.91
C GLU A 745 -26.71 -6.59 -16.57
N CYS A 746 -26.04 -6.46 -15.42
CA CYS A 746 -26.71 -6.51 -14.10
C CYS A 746 -27.73 -5.37 -13.95
N GLN A 747 -27.33 -4.13 -14.26
CA GLN A 747 -28.21 -2.96 -14.21
C GLN A 747 -29.42 -3.12 -15.16
N ARG A 748 -29.21 -3.71 -16.35
CA ARG A 748 -30.27 -4.03 -17.33
C ARG A 748 -31.20 -5.16 -16.86
N LYS A 749 -30.71 -6.15 -16.11
CA LYS A 749 -31.53 -7.22 -15.52
C LYS A 749 -32.45 -6.70 -14.41
N LEU A 750 -32.02 -5.67 -13.68
CA LEU A 750 -32.71 -5.13 -12.50
C LEU A 750 -33.59 -3.89 -12.80
N ASP A 751 -33.61 -3.39 -14.05
CA ASP A 751 -34.18 -2.08 -14.44
C ASP A 751 -33.68 -0.91 -13.56
N HIS A 752 -32.42 -1.00 -13.11
CA HIS A 752 -31.82 -0.04 -12.20
C HIS A 752 -31.50 1.29 -12.90
N LYS A 753 -32.14 2.38 -12.44
CA LYS A 753 -32.06 3.72 -13.05
C LYS A 753 -30.82 4.52 -12.66
N LEU A 754 -30.10 4.08 -11.63
CA LEU A 754 -28.85 4.68 -11.15
C LEU A 754 -27.69 3.68 -11.35
N SER A 755 -26.46 4.20 -11.37
CA SER A 755 -25.24 3.39 -11.37
C SER A 755 -24.99 2.74 -10.00
N LEU A 756 -24.20 1.66 -9.97
CA LEU A 756 -23.99 0.85 -8.76
C LEU A 756 -23.40 1.65 -7.58
N ASP A 757 -22.54 2.64 -7.82
CA ASP A 757 -22.01 3.54 -6.78
C ASP A 757 -23.10 4.21 -5.94
N SER A 758 -24.22 4.58 -6.57
CA SER A 758 -25.34 5.25 -5.91
C SER A 758 -26.09 4.29 -4.96
N TYR A 759 -26.02 2.98 -5.22
CA TYR A 759 -26.50 1.95 -4.30
C TYR A 759 -25.44 1.58 -3.24
N LEU A 760 -24.15 1.57 -3.59
CA LEU A 760 -23.03 1.38 -2.64
C LEU A 760 -22.88 2.54 -1.65
N LEU A 761 -23.48 3.71 -1.91
CA LEU A 761 -23.56 4.82 -0.94
C LEU A 761 -24.68 4.64 0.10
N LYS A 762 -25.65 3.74 -0.12
CA LYS A 762 -26.84 3.61 0.74
C LYS A 762 -26.54 3.30 2.21
N PRO A 763 -25.55 2.45 2.59
CA PRO A 763 -25.21 2.27 4.00
C PRO A 763 -24.73 3.55 4.68
N VAL A 764 -23.88 4.34 4.01
CA VAL A 764 -23.38 5.62 4.52
C VAL A 764 -24.54 6.62 4.69
N GLN A 765 -25.48 6.63 3.74
CA GLN A 765 -26.69 7.44 3.79
C GLN A 765 -27.67 6.98 4.89
N ARG A 766 -27.77 5.68 5.19
CA ARG A 766 -28.68 5.17 6.22
C ARG A 766 -28.21 5.53 7.63
N ILE A 767 -26.94 5.25 7.96
CA ILE A 767 -26.39 5.56 9.29
C ILE A 767 -26.42 7.08 9.57
N THR A 768 -26.19 7.91 8.56
CA THR A 768 -26.31 9.38 8.66
C THR A 768 -27.75 9.90 8.71
N LYS A 769 -28.76 9.11 8.30
CA LYS A 769 -30.19 9.47 8.41
C LYS A 769 -30.77 9.20 9.80
N TYR A 770 -30.31 8.18 10.53
CA TYR A 770 -30.86 7.86 11.86
C TYR A 770 -30.78 9.02 12.86
N GLN A 771 -29.67 9.77 12.88
CA GLN A 771 -29.57 11.00 13.69
C GLN A 771 -30.64 12.06 13.34
N LEU A 772 -31.09 12.14 12.09
CA LEU A 772 -32.10 13.11 11.66
C LEU A 772 -33.48 12.68 12.15
N LEU A 773 -33.82 11.39 11.95
CA LEU A 773 -35.07 10.79 12.40
C LEU A 773 -35.18 10.79 13.94
N LEU A 774 -34.11 10.46 14.67
CA LEU A 774 -34.08 10.54 16.13
C LEU A 774 -34.19 11.98 16.65
N LYS A 775 -33.51 12.94 16.01
CA LYS A 775 -33.60 14.37 16.34
C LYS A 775 -34.99 14.94 16.08
N GLU A 776 -35.67 14.50 15.05
CA GLU A 776 -37.05 14.91 14.75
C GLU A 776 -38.08 14.19 15.64
N MET A 777 -37.90 12.91 15.95
CA MET A 777 -38.71 12.21 16.96
C MET A 777 -38.59 12.89 18.33
N LEU A 778 -37.37 13.24 18.75
CA LEU A 778 -37.09 13.96 20.00
C LEU A 778 -37.71 15.36 20.01
N LYS A 779 -37.63 16.11 18.89
CA LYS A 779 -38.30 17.41 18.71
C LYS A 779 -39.80 17.34 19.02
N TYR A 780 -40.46 16.22 18.68
CA TYR A 780 -41.89 16.00 18.93
C TYR A 780 -42.21 15.20 20.21
N SER A 781 -41.19 14.74 20.95
CA SER A 781 -41.35 13.85 22.13
C SER A 781 -40.84 14.45 23.44
N LYS A 782 -40.47 15.73 23.47
CA LYS A 782 -39.77 16.37 24.62
C LYS A 782 -40.43 16.22 25.99
N ASN A 783 -41.76 16.06 26.04
CA ASN A 783 -42.55 15.94 27.26
C ASN A 783 -43.03 14.50 27.51
N CYS A 784 -42.48 13.51 26.81
CA CYS A 784 -42.86 12.10 26.88
C CYS A 784 -41.83 11.25 27.65
N GLU A 785 -42.27 10.08 28.15
CA GLU A 785 -41.45 9.13 28.93
C GLU A 785 -40.11 8.73 28.25
N GLY A 786 -40.09 8.65 26.91
CA GLY A 786 -38.88 8.29 26.15
C GLY A 786 -38.00 9.47 25.69
N ALA A 787 -38.23 10.70 26.20
CA ALA A 787 -37.44 11.87 25.80
C ALA A 787 -35.94 11.71 26.11
N GLU A 788 -35.61 11.14 27.27
CA GLU A 788 -34.23 10.85 27.66
C GLU A 788 -33.64 9.73 26.81
N ASP A 789 -34.36 8.63 26.62
CA ASP A 789 -33.95 7.51 25.75
C ASP A 789 -33.64 7.98 24.31
N LEU A 790 -34.48 8.86 23.75
CA LEU A 790 -34.27 9.47 22.43
C LEU A 790 -33.05 10.40 22.39
N GLN A 791 -32.80 11.16 23.46
CA GLN A 791 -31.64 12.04 23.54
C GLN A 791 -30.32 11.25 23.68
N VAL A 792 -30.31 10.17 24.47
CA VAL A 792 -29.14 9.29 24.59
C VAL A 792 -28.94 8.51 23.28
N ALA A 793 -30.00 7.97 22.66
CA ALA A 793 -29.92 7.31 21.35
C ALA A 793 -29.36 8.23 20.25
N LEU A 794 -29.82 9.48 20.20
CA LEU A 794 -29.30 10.49 19.27
C LEU A 794 -27.80 10.76 19.51
N SER A 795 -27.40 10.98 20.76
CA SER A 795 -26.00 11.18 21.13
C SER A 795 -25.13 9.96 20.82
N SER A 796 -25.65 8.75 20.97
CA SER A 796 -24.94 7.50 20.65
C SER A 796 -24.81 7.28 19.14
N ILE A 797 -25.84 7.55 18.32
CA ILE A 797 -25.71 7.52 16.85
C ILE A 797 -24.74 8.60 16.36
N LEU A 798 -24.77 9.81 16.94
CA LEU A 798 -23.76 10.84 16.69
C LEU A 798 -22.35 10.36 17.07
N GLY A 799 -22.21 9.66 18.20
CA GLY A 799 -20.96 9.03 18.62
C GLY A 799 -20.46 7.95 17.64
N ILE A 800 -21.37 7.15 17.08
CA ILE A 800 -21.03 6.16 16.03
C ILE A 800 -20.63 6.88 14.74
N LEU A 801 -21.33 7.93 14.32
CA LEU A 801 -20.96 8.73 13.14
C LEU A 801 -19.59 9.42 13.31
N LYS A 802 -19.31 9.95 14.50
CA LYS A 802 -17.98 10.49 14.85
C LYS A 802 -16.93 9.38 14.82
N ALA A 803 -17.16 8.25 15.49
CA ALA A 803 -16.21 7.14 15.50
C ALA A 803 -15.93 6.58 14.09
N VAL A 804 -16.96 6.48 13.23
CA VAL A 804 -16.82 6.11 11.81
C VAL A 804 -15.93 7.11 11.07
N ASN A 805 -16.17 8.41 11.25
CA ASN A 805 -15.42 9.47 10.60
C ASN A 805 -13.96 9.52 11.09
N ASP A 806 -13.75 9.47 12.41
CA ASP A 806 -12.44 9.44 13.05
C ASP A 806 -11.66 8.18 12.67
N SER A 807 -12.31 7.02 12.57
CA SER A 807 -11.73 5.74 12.13
C SER A 807 -11.35 5.77 10.65
N MET A 808 -12.16 6.40 9.79
CA MET A 808 -11.78 6.67 8.39
C MET A 808 -10.57 7.62 8.30
N HIS A 809 -10.50 8.67 9.13
CA HIS A 809 -9.35 9.57 9.19
C HIS A 809 -8.10 8.88 9.76
N GLN A 810 -8.23 8.02 10.77
CA GLN A 810 -7.12 7.21 11.29
C GLN A 810 -6.56 6.27 10.21
N ILE A 811 -7.41 5.61 9.42
CA ILE A 811 -6.94 4.80 8.29
C ILE A 811 -6.19 5.67 7.26
N ALA A 812 -6.70 6.85 6.93
CA ALA A 812 -6.01 7.79 6.03
C ALA A 812 -4.62 8.18 6.57
N ILE A 813 -4.50 8.47 7.87
CA ILE A 813 -3.22 8.78 8.55
C ILE A 813 -2.26 7.57 8.52
N THR A 814 -2.77 6.33 8.60
CA THR A 814 -1.90 5.13 8.51
C THR A 814 -1.41 4.81 7.10
N GLY A 815 -1.98 5.41 6.05
CA GLY A 815 -1.40 5.54 4.72
C GLY A 815 -1.10 4.28 3.90
N TYR A 816 -1.38 3.07 4.40
CA TYR A 816 -1.04 1.81 3.72
C TYR A 816 -2.08 0.71 3.90
N GLU A 817 -2.61 0.19 2.79
CA GLU A 817 -3.29 -1.10 2.79
C GLU A 817 -2.28 -2.23 3.02
N VAL A 818 -2.54 -3.09 4.02
CA VAL A 818 -1.88 -4.39 4.10
C VAL A 818 -2.53 -5.32 3.08
N THR A 819 -2.01 -5.31 1.85
CA THR A 819 -2.37 -6.26 0.77
C THR A 819 -1.78 -7.64 1.07
N GLY A 820 -2.32 -8.30 2.09
CA GLY A 820 -1.92 -9.65 2.50
C GLY A 820 -2.98 -10.33 3.38
N ASN A 821 -3.43 -11.52 2.96
CA ASN A 821 -4.40 -12.31 3.71
C ASN A 821 -3.91 -12.66 5.13
N ILE A 822 -4.63 -12.16 6.14
CA ILE A 822 -4.49 -12.57 7.55
C ILE A 822 -5.65 -13.52 7.96
N SER A 823 -6.64 -13.71 7.08
CA SER A 823 -7.80 -14.59 7.25
C SER A 823 -7.50 -16.11 7.20
N SER A 824 -6.25 -16.52 6.97
CA SER A 824 -5.86 -17.93 6.78
C SER A 824 -5.03 -18.55 7.91
N PHE A 825 -4.94 -17.89 9.09
CA PHE A 825 -4.16 -18.40 10.23
C PHE A 825 -4.97 -18.82 11.47
N PHE A 826 -6.31 -18.86 11.36
CA PHE A 826 -7.20 -19.44 12.37
C PHE A 826 -8.28 -20.33 11.77
N HIS A 827 -7.86 -21.45 11.17
CA HIS A 827 -8.63 -22.70 11.25
C HIS A 827 -7.74 -23.94 11.06
#